data_AF-A0AAD2CE37-F1
#
_entry.id   AF-A0AAD2CE37-F1
#
_cell.length_a   1.000
_cell.length_b   1.000
_cell.length_c   1.000
_cell.angle_alpha   90.00
_cell.angle_beta   90.00
_cell.angle_gamma   90.00
#
_symmetry.space_group_name_H-M   'P 1'
#
loop_
_entity.id
_entity.type
_entity.pdbx_description
1 polymer ?
#
loop_
_entity_poly.entity_id
_entity_poly.type
_entity_poly.pdbx_seq_one_letter_code
_entity_poly.pdbx_strand_id
1 'polypeptide(L)'
;MATLYILYGSATGNAEGMSLDLAEKTLPAHFSSVVCQPLDSFKKYTSEWFKPPTHGKKHGLILISSTTGNGDAPENASRFIRYIKRKQTIESKPFEHCVFSVLGLGDTNYDQFCNIGKILDKKMVEVGAIRAKPLVCADEATGLEESVDPFLEQVFADIERACIKGDASFATMGEMKKSQEAAPLPTKALAPVAPAPIPATTAPAAPKESSHVPLPPEKADSPLIILYGSATGNAESIAKDLAETYEGILSNPDAKTYFPSVVCMEADQFKKKCLPTWETNPPAGTKHGLILVASTTGNGDAPENCGRFVRFLKRKSNLEAQPLRNVGFAVLGLGDTNYDQFCHTGKTMDKKLVELGGTRAMALACADEATGLEDVVEPWTHKVLLEITNTCRGSGAAAGANVTVKAAFENMPHTSVSQESNEEEKKMEIVDMPINEEAMSIGLRTVRFMMNIQPGMPMEKVEFSWLPSLRASRSSCELLDDDCDHQMDDDASVLSTGSQTYTMSHPYSAEIKAARYLTTSSIEGASRACEKVGAQGLTSNQAAMSAREAIDSEFPLDGDNVDIADRNAKRVIEMSFSLPEDSTLQYHPGDAVGLITTNSPAAVSFVLSMLNEKHGLRPEQKISIDANLPITIEQAVRDCMDLCCVLKNKRILYTLAQCATDDDEKNALFMLSSKTREGTAAFDEYIVKQRRSAVDILQEFPSLQNITLEGLLGVLPPIAPRYYSISSSPLDKERGKSCLTVAFSVVDYLTPSLVVDNKEVGKRRVQGVTTGYLETVCAPFLCNSGKPVEVPEIKMFPKPTAEFRMPADLSKPIVLIGPGTGIAPFMGFLSHRHVLEKSMDSSSTPTNETSYPMEEEDGSNGVTHFRSLPHVGEVDVFFGCRHAEHDWLYKEELQSLHQGGIIANLYTAFSRDNGKKEYVQDVMTNNFVCRKRLVDLILKQSACVYICGDGNRMARDVQVALATILAAEIEGDKSVDSGMALVQDLKQQGRLVLDIWS
;
A
#
# COMPACT_ATOMS: atom_id res chain seq x y z
N MET A 1 -4.02 -45.93 14.91
CA MET A 1 -3.74 -45.13 13.69
C MET A 1 -2.86 -43.96 14.10
N ALA A 2 -1.92 -43.55 13.25
CA ALA A 2 -1.12 -42.35 13.48
C ALA A 2 -1.66 -41.21 12.62
N THR A 3 -1.87 -40.05 13.24
CA THR A 3 -2.36 -38.82 12.59
C THR A 3 -1.21 -37.83 12.44
N LEU A 4 -1.18 -37.14 11.30
CA LEU A 4 -0.30 -36.01 11.03
C LEU A 4 -1.08 -34.71 11.28
N TYR A 5 -0.61 -33.86 12.18
CA TYR A 5 -1.20 -32.56 12.47
C TYR A 5 -0.31 -31.46 11.87
N ILE A 6 -0.88 -30.62 11.01
CA ILE A 6 -0.24 -29.42 10.48
C ILE A 6 -0.90 -28.25 11.19
N LEU A 7 -0.14 -27.52 11.99
CA LEU A 7 -0.67 -26.46 12.86
C LEU A 7 0.01 -25.13 12.53
N TYR A 8 -0.79 -24.10 12.28
CA TYR A 8 -0.28 -22.81 11.85
C TYR A 8 -0.54 -21.64 12.80
N GLY A 9 0.41 -20.71 12.82
CA GLY A 9 0.29 -19.38 13.39
C GLY A 9 0.53 -18.36 12.30
N SER A 10 -0.51 -17.64 11.88
CA SER A 10 -0.44 -16.76 10.71
C SER A 10 -1.09 -15.41 11.03
N ALA A 11 -0.40 -14.33 10.67
CA ALA A 11 -0.90 -12.96 10.83
C ALA A 11 -1.32 -12.33 9.49
N THR A 12 -0.57 -12.61 8.43
CA THR A 12 -0.76 -12.08 7.07
C THR A 12 -1.39 -13.10 6.10
N GLY A 13 -1.31 -14.40 6.41
CA GLY A 13 -1.80 -15.48 5.54
C GLY A 13 -0.72 -16.50 5.19
N ASN A 14 0.54 -16.09 5.05
CA ASN A 14 1.66 -16.92 4.57
C ASN A 14 1.73 -18.31 5.21
N ALA A 15 1.88 -18.36 6.55
CA ALA A 15 1.98 -19.63 7.30
C ALA A 15 0.72 -20.51 7.22
N GLU A 16 -0.44 -19.93 6.92
CA GLU A 16 -1.72 -20.64 6.72
C GLU A 16 -1.79 -21.25 5.32
N GLY A 17 -1.49 -20.48 4.26
CA GLY A 17 -1.42 -20.98 2.88
C GLY A 17 -0.49 -22.17 2.74
N MET A 18 0.76 -22.03 3.18
CA MET A 18 1.77 -23.10 3.16
C MET A 18 1.31 -24.37 3.92
N SER A 19 0.51 -24.20 4.96
CA SER A 19 -0.02 -25.32 5.76
C SER A 19 -1.20 -26.01 5.09
N LEU A 20 -2.01 -25.28 4.31
CA LEU A 20 -3.08 -25.83 3.49
C LEU A 20 -2.49 -26.58 2.30
N ASP A 21 -1.57 -25.96 1.56
CA ASP A 21 -0.87 -26.59 0.41
C ASP A 21 -0.17 -27.88 0.83
N LEU A 22 0.50 -27.88 2.00
CA LEU A 22 1.13 -29.07 2.54
C LEU A 22 0.11 -30.15 2.96
N ALA A 23 -1.11 -29.77 3.35
CA ALA A 23 -2.18 -30.71 3.70
C ALA A 23 -2.84 -31.38 2.48
N GLU A 24 -2.77 -30.75 1.30
CA GLU A 24 -3.28 -31.33 0.04
C GLU A 24 -2.29 -32.31 -0.62
N LYS A 25 -1.00 -32.30 -0.23
CA LYS A 25 0.00 -33.25 -0.73
C LYS A 25 -0.27 -34.70 -0.27
N THR A 26 0.13 -35.66 -1.10
CA THR A 26 -0.01 -37.10 -0.82
C THR A 26 0.64 -37.49 0.51
N LEU A 27 -0.15 -38.09 1.40
CA LEU A 27 0.30 -38.49 2.73
C LEU A 27 1.28 -39.68 2.70
N PRO A 28 2.35 -39.67 3.52
CA PRO A 28 3.20 -40.83 3.72
C PRO A 28 2.44 -42.01 4.33
N ALA A 29 2.78 -43.24 3.91
CA ALA A 29 2.08 -44.47 4.29
C ALA A 29 2.04 -44.75 5.81
N HIS A 30 2.90 -44.09 6.60
CA HIS A 30 2.84 -44.17 8.05
C HIS A 30 1.56 -43.56 8.66
N PHE A 31 0.98 -42.53 8.02
CA PHE A 31 -0.15 -41.74 8.51
C PHE A 31 -1.45 -42.09 7.78
N SER A 32 -2.56 -42.22 8.53
CA SER A 32 -3.87 -42.55 7.96
C SER A 32 -4.79 -41.34 7.75
N SER A 33 -4.36 -40.16 8.21
CA SER A 33 -5.17 -38.94 8.23
C SER A 33 -4.29 -37.72 8.49
N VAL A 34 -4.59 -36.62 7.81
CA VAL A 34 -4.02 -35.29 8.06
C VAL A 34 -5.07 -34.39 8.72
N VAL A 35 -4.63 -33.50 9.60
CA VAL A 35 -5.46 -32.46 10.22
C VAL A 35 -4.71 -31.14 10.10
N CYS A 36 -5.19 -30.22 9.27
CA CYS A 36 -4.66 -28.86 9.16
C CYS A 36 -5.57 -27.86 9.88
N GLN A 37 -5.04 -27.13 10.87
CA GLN A 37 -5.81 -26.21 11.74
C GLN A 37 -4.93 -25.09 12.33
N PRO A 38 -5.50 -23.93 12.72
CA PRO A 38 -4.76 -22.92 13.47
C PRO A 38 -4.34 -23.42 14.86
N LEU A 39 -3.21 -22.93 15.35
CA LEU A 39 -2.60 -23.34 16.61
C LEU A 39 -3.51 -23.15 17.84
N ASP A 40 -4.40 -22.16 17.85
CA ASP A 40 -5.33 -21.92 18.95
C ASP A 40 -6.43 -22.99 19.11
N SER A 41 -6.68 -23.78 18.06
CA SER A 41 -7.60 -24.92 18.05
C SER A 41 -7.02 -26.17 18.73
N PHE A 42 -5.77 -26.12 19.23
CA PHE A 42 -5.07 -27.25 19.86
C PHE A 42 -5.90 -28.04 20.89
N LYS A 43 -6.76 -27.36 21.66
CA LYS A 43 -7.60 -27.98 22.69
C LYS A 43 -8.53 -29.08 22.15
N LYS A 44 -8.93 -29.01 20.87
CA LYS A 44 -9.73 -30.06 20.22
C LYS A 44 -9.00 -31.41 20.20
N TYR A 45 -7.67 -31.39 20.10
CA TYR A 45 -6.82 -32.57 19.87
C TYR A 45 -5.92 -32.94 21.05
N THR A 46 -5.84 -32.09 22.09
CA THR A 46 -5.04 -32.38 23.30
C THR A 46 -5.33 -33.76 23.92
N SER A 47 -6.57 -34.23 23.93
CA SER A 47 -6.93 -35.57 24.43
C SER A 47 -6.45 -36.74 23.58
N GLU A 48 -6.04 -36.49 22.33
CA GLU A 48 -5.46 -37.45 21.40
C GLU A 48 -3.94 -37.47 21.53
N TRP A 49 -3.30 -36.30 21.49
CA TRP A 49 -1.83 -36.17 21.60
C TRP A 49 -1.25 -36.74 22.89
N PHE A 50 -2.03 -36.70 23.99
CA PHE A 50 -1.62 -37.22 25.30
C PHE A 50 -1.81 -38.75 25.43
N LYS A 51 -2.17 -39.44 24.34
CA LYS A 51 -2.31 -40.91 24.30
C LYS A 51 -1.38 -41.50 23.25
N PRO A 52 -0.79 -42.67 23.50
CA PRO A 52 0.05 -43.31 22.49
C PRO A 52 -0.83 -43.84 21.34
N PRO A 53 -0.47 -43.61 20.07
CA PRO A 53 -1.08 -44.27 18.94
C PRO A 53 -1.09 -45.80 19.08
N THR A 54 -2.16 -46.44 18.61
CA THR A 54 -2.20 -47.91 18.58
C THR A 54 -1.02 -48.49 17.78
N HIS A 55 -0.43 -49.56 18.30
CA HIS A 55 0.79 -50.24 17.80
C HIS A 55 2.11 -49.48 17.94
N GLY A 56 2.23 -48.53 18.89
CA GLY A 56 3.54 -47.96 19.27
C GLY A 56 4.15 -46.97 18.27
N LYS A 57 3.36 -46.53 17.29
CA LYS A 57 3.69 -45.40 16.41
C LYS A 57 3.68 -44.08 17.20
N LYS A 58 4.24 -43.00 16.62
CA LYS A 58 4.13 -41.62 17.15
C LYS A 58 3.24 -40.75 16.25
N HIS A 59 2.65 -39.71 16.84
CA HIS A 59 1.96 -38.66 16.08
C HIS A 59 2.97 -37.74 15.41
N GLY A 60 2.70 -37.29 14.17
CA GLY A 60 3.51 -36.30 13.49
C GLY A 60 2.92 -34.90 13.66
N LEU A 61 3.75 -33.90 13.98
CA LEU A 61 3.37 -32.50 14.11
C LEU A 61 4.26 -31.61 13.20
N ILE A 62 3.65 -30.82 12.34
CA ILE A 62 4.33 -29.78 11.56
C ILE A 62 3.81 -28.44 12.07
N LEU A 63 4.70 -27.60 12.58
CA LEU A 63 4.35 -26.30 13.15
C LEU A 63 4.90 -25.21 12.23
N ILE A 64 4.04 -24.44 11.58
CA ILE A 64 4.43 -23.31 10.71
C ILE A 64 3.93 -22.02 11.38
N SER A 65 4.81 -21.13 11.82
CA SER A 65 4.37 -19.90 12.49
C SER A 65 5.17 -18.69 12.07
N SER A 66 4.46 -17.63 11.65
CA SER A 66 5.06 -16.31 11.58
C SER A 66 5.27 -15.71 12.97
N THR A 67 6.02 -14.61 12.99
CA THR A 67 6.35 -13.79 14.16
C THR A 67 5.79 -12.38 13.90
N THR A 68 5.09 -11.78 14.86
CA THR A 68 4.43 -10.47 14.70
C THR A 68 5.11 -9.37 15.51
N GLY A 69 5.23 -8.17 14.94
CA GLY A 69 5.81 -7.02 15.63
C GLY A 69 7.22 -7.32 16.14
N ASN A 70 7.49 -6.98 17.40
CA ASN A 70 8.82 -7.12 18.02
C ASN A 70 9.16 -8.55 18.47
N GLY A 71 8.52 -9.60 17.93
CA GLY A 71 8.79 -11.00 18.32
C GLY A 71 7.60 -11.77 18.89
N ASP A 72 6.39 -11.21 18.84
CA ASP A 72 5.18 -11.79 19.42
C ASP A 72 4.51 -12.86 18.56
N ALA A 73 3.58 -13.60 19.17
CA ALA A 73 2.83 -14.66 18.51
C ALA A 73 1.59 -14.12 17.80
N PRO A 74 1.34 -14.52 16.53
CA PRO A 74 0.06 -14.31 15.85
C PRO A 74 -1.13 -14.64 16.76
N GLU A 75 -2.27 -13.96 16.59
CA GLU A 75 -3.41 -14.10 17.51
C GLU A 75 -3.91 -15.57 17.57
N ASN A 76 -3.94 -16.23 16.41
CA ASN A 76 -4.26 -17.64 16.24
C ASN A 76 -3.18 -18.62 16.75
N ALA A 77 -2.04 -18.13 17.27
CA ALA A 77 -0.99 -18.94 17.92
C ALA A 77 -0.81 -18.60 19.41
N SER A 78 -1.08 -17.35 19.81
CA SER A 78 -0.87 -16.80 21.15
C SER A 78 -1.41 -17.67 22.30
N ARG A 79 -2.56 -18.32 22.11
CA ARG A 79 -3.16 -19.23 23.11
C ARG A 79 -2.35 -20.52 23.32
N PHE A 80 -1.78 -21.09 22.25
CA PHE A 80 -0.96 -22.29 22.31
C PHE A 80 0.42 -21.99 22.90
N ILE A 81 1.05 -20.89 22.48
CA ILE A 81 2.34 -20.42 23.05
C ILE A 81 2.23 -20.23 24.57
N ARG A 82 1.13 -19.61 25.04
CA ARG A 82 0.86 -19.45 26.49
C ARG A 82 0.57 -20.79 27.20
N TYR A 83 0.11 -21.81 26.48
CA TYR A 83 -0.13 -23.15 27.04
C TYR A 83 1.18 -23.94 27.21
N ILE A 84 2.04 -24.00 26.18
CA ILE A 84 3.32 -24.73 26.23
C ILE A 84 4.37 -24.04 27.13
N LYS A 85 4.28 -22.71 27.32
CA LYS A 85 5.12 -21.98 28.30
C LYS A 85 4.78 -22.27 29.77
N ARG A 86 3.67 -22.95 30.10
CA ARG A 86 3.29 -23.24 31.51
C ARG A 86 4.13 -24.37 32.09
N LYS A 87 4.67 -24.14 33.29
CA LYS A 87 5.44 -25.13 34.06
C LYS A 87 4.73 -26.49 34.20
N GLN A 88 3.42 -26.49 34.51
CA GLN A 88 2.61 -27.71 34.60
C GLN A 88 2.56 -28.50 33.28
N THR A 89 2.55 -27.82 32.12
CA THR A 89 2.60 -28.46 30.80
C THR A 89 3.97 -29.08 30.55
N ILE A 90 5.05 -28.42 30.96
CA ILE A 90 6.42 -28.95 30.83
C ILE A 90 6.62 -30.19 31.73
N GLU A 91 6.17 -30.12 32.98
CA GLU A 91 6.30 -31.22 33.95
C GLU A 91 5.47 -32.47 33.60
N SER A 92 4.31 -32.30 32.96
CA SER A 92 3.45 -33.43 32.56
C SER A 92 3.85 -34.11 31.24
N LYS A 93 4.87 -33.58 30.53
CA LYS A 93 5.34 -34.05 29.22
C LYS A 93 4.25 -34.54 28.24
N PRO A 94 3.18 -33.75 28.01
CA PRO A 94 2.00 -34.20 27.28
C PRO A 94 2.25 -34.63 25.84
N PHE A 95 3.39 -34.25 25.24
CA PHE A 95 3.72 -34.53 23.84
C PHE A 95 4.77 -35.64 23.69
N GLU A 96 5.02 -36.48 24.71
CA GLU A 96 6.01 -37.57 24.61
C GLU A 96 5.75 -38.60 23.50
N HIS A 97 4.50 -38.70 23.03
CA HIS A 97 4.10 -39.53 21.90
C HIS A 97 4.13 -38.80 20.54
N CYS A 98 4.64 -37.57 20.50
CA CYS A 98 4.71 -36.73 19.30
C CYS A 98 6.14 -36.62 18.75
N VAL A 99 6.24 -36.53 17.42
CA VAL A 99 7.42 -36.16 16.64
C VAL A 99 7.09 -34.85 15.94
N PHE A 100 7.96 -33.85 15.99
CA PHE A 100 7.67 -32.53 15.45
C PHE A 100 8.78 -31.92 14.58
N SER A 101 8.38 -31.02 13.68
CA SER A 101 9.25 -30.10 12.93
C SER A 101 8.68 -28.69 12.99
N VAL A 102 9.52 -27.65 12.92
CA VAL A 102 9.11 -26.24 12.98
C VAL A 102 9.69 -25.45 11.81
N LEU A 103 8.82 -24.70 11.15
CA LEU A 103 9.18 -23.62 10.24
C LEU A 103 8.75 -22.29 10.89
N GLY A 104 9.73 -21.48 11.27
CA GLY A 104 9.51 -20.11 11.67
C GLY A 104 9.54 -19.21 10.45
N LEU A 105 8.55 -18.33 10.31
CA LEU A 105 8.62 -17.17 9.43
C LEU A 105 8.90 -15.91 10.27
N GLY A 106 9.62 -14.98 9.68
CA GLY A 106 9.91 -13.67 10.22
C GLY A 106 10.85 -12.92 9.29
N ASP A 107 11.26 -11.73 9.70
CA ASP A 107 12.04 -10.81 8.89
C ASP A 107 13.32 -10.44 9.65
N THR A 108 14.50 -10.51 9.00
CA THR A 108 15.80 -10.21 9.62
C THR A 108 16.03 -8.73 9.91
N ASN A 109 15.21 -7.81 9.37
CA ASN A 109 15.15 -6.40 9.76
C ASN A 109 14.52 -6.19 11.17
N TYR A 110 14.09 -7.25 11.85
CA TYR A 110 13.57 -7.21 13.22
C TYR A 110 14.51 -7.98 14.17
N ASP A 111 14.89 -7.35 15.29
CA ASP A 111 15.80 -7.94 16.31
C ASP A 111 15.39 -9.34 16.78
N GLN A 112 14.09 -9.60 16.82
CA GLN A 112 13.50 -10.87 17.22
C GLN A 112 13.11 -11.77 16.02
N PHE A 113 13.95 -11.79 14.98
CA PHE A 113 13.82 -12.66 13.80
C PHE A 113 13.39 -14.09 14.17
N CYS A 114 12.29 -14.58 13.59
CA CYS A 114 11.72 -15.92 13.82
C CYS A 114 11.52 -16.34 15.30
N ASN A 115 11.31 -15.39 16.22
CA ASN A 115 11.22 -15.68 17.66
C ASN A 115 10.15 -16.72 18.02
N ILE A 116 9.03 -16.75 17.30
CA ILE A 116 7.96 -17.72 17.59
C ILE A 116 8.33 -19.12 17.12
N GLY A 117 9.00 -19.26 15.97
CA GLY A 117 9.62 -20.52 15.56
C GLY A 117 10.64 -21.01 16.60
N LYS A 118 11.52 -20.11 17.08
CA LYS A 118 12.51 -20.39 18.15
C LYS A 118 11.85 -20.83 19.46
N ILE A 119 10.76 -20.17 19.87
CA ILE A 119 9.99 -20.50 21.08
C ILE A 119 9.27 -21.86 20.93
N LEU A 120 8.62 -22.10 19.80
CA LEU A 120 7.96 -23.38 19.50
C LEU A 120 8.97 -24.53 19.54
N ASP A 121 10.08 -24.40 18.79
CA ASP A 121 11.10 -25.44 18.69
C ASP A 121 11.75 -25.77 20.03
N LYS A 122 12.04 -24.77 20.87
CA LYS A 122 12.55 -24.98 22.21
C LYS A 122 11.51 -25.60 23.14
N LYS A 123 10.28 -25.07 23.17
CA LYS A 123 9.25 -25.52 24.12
C LYS A 123 8.66 -26.88 23.77
N MET A 124 8.60 -27.27 22.49
CA MET A 124 8.13 -28.60 22.09
C MET A 124 9.03 -29.72 22.62
N VAL A 125 10.36 -29.52 22.64
CA VAL A 125 11.30 -30.45 23.30
C VAL A 125 11.07 -30.49 24.82
N GLU A 126 10.91 -29.32 25.46
CA GLU A 126 10.66 -29.25 26.91
C GLU A 126 9.38 -29.99 27.34
N VAL A 127 8.30 -29.94 26.55
CA VAL A 127 7.04 -30.67 26.80
C VAL A 127 7.05 -32.14 26.31
N GLY A 128 8.22 -32.66 25.95
CA GLY A 128 8.47 -34.08 25.70
C GLY A 128 8.48 -34.54 24.24
N ALA A 129 8.18 -33.67 23.27
CA ALA A 129 8.13 -34.07 21.86
C ALA A 129 9.53 -34.32 21.27
N ILE A 130 9.64 -35.28 20.34
CA ILE A 130 10.89 -35.59 19.64
C ILE A 130 11.03 -34.70 18.41
N ARG A 131 12.14 -33.96 18.28
CA ARG A 131 12.45 -33.15 17.11
C ARG A 131 12.88 -34.03 15.93
N ALA A 132 12.21 -33.92 14.78
CA ALA A 132 12.56 -34.63 13.54
C ALA A 132 13.65 -33.92 12.73
N LYS A 133 13.57 -32.58 12.65
CA LYS A 133 14.47 -31.70 11.91
C LYS A 133 14.79 -30.47 12.77
N PRO A 134 16.00 -29.88 12.69
CA PRO A 134 16.27 -28.56 13.25
C PRO A 134 15.23 -27.53 12.79
N LEU A 135 14.96 -26.52 13.64
CA LEU A 135 14.17 -25.36 13.25
C LEU A 135 14.73 -24.74 11.97
N VAL A 136 13.86 -24.54 10.98
CA VAL A 136 14.15 -23.68 9.83
C VAL A 136 13.53 -22.31 10.08
N CYS A 137 14.30 -21.25 9.86
CA CYS A 137 13.86 -19.87 9.92
C CYS A 137 13.90 -19.33 8.49
N ALA A 138 12.74 -19.08 7.89
CA ALA A 138 12.66 -18.42 6.59
C ALA A 138 12.58 -16.90 6.79
N ASP A 139 13.27 -16.15 5.93
CA ASP A 139 13.41 -14.70 6.02
C ASP A 139 12.56 -14.00 4.95
N GLU A 140 11.56 -13.24 5.40
CA GLU A 140 10.69 -12.45 4.54
C GLU A 140 11.45 -11.30 3.86
N ALA A 141 12.57 -10.82 4.43
CA ALA A 141 13.37 -9.73 3.87
C ALA A 141 14.20 -10.11 2.63
N THR A 142 14.63 -11.37 2.54
CA THR A 142 15.48 -11.88 1.45
C THR A 142 14.74 -12.81 0.49
N GLY A 143 13.49 -13.15 0.79
CA GLY A 143 12.67 -14.09 0.03
C GLY A 143 12.53 -15.43 0.76
N LEU A 144 11.29 -15.89 0.90
CA LEU A 144 10.97 -17.11 1.65
C LEU A 144 11.46 -18.39 0.96
N GLU A 145 11.46 -18.43 -0.38
CA GLU A 145 11.64 -19.63 -1.20
C GLU A 145 12.89 -20.45 -0.84
N GLU A 146 14.05 -19.80 -0.65
CA GLU A 146 15.33 -20.48 -0.39
C GLU A 146 15.32 -21.39 0.86
N SER A 147 14.52 -21.03 1.86
CA SER A 147 14.41 -21.79 3.12
C SER A 147 13.12 -22.62 3.19
N VAL A 148 12.06 -22.16 2.53
CA VAL A 148 10.73 -22.79 2.53
C VAL A 148 10.69 -24.02 1.66
N ASP A 149 11.12 -23.92 0.39
CA ASP A 149 10.95 -25.01 -0.58
C ASP A 149 11.70 -26.28 -0.10
N PRO A 150 12.99 -26.21 0.33
CA PRO A 150 13.69 -27.38 0.87
C PRO A 150 13.10 -27.93 2.18
N PHE A 151 12.37 -27.12 2.94
CA PHE A 151 11.64 -27.59 4.12
C PHE A 151 10.40 -28.38 3.69
N LEU A 152 9.54 -27.80 2.85
CA LEU A 152 8.26 -28.38 2.43
C LEU A 152 8.42 -29.66 1.59
N GLU A 153 9.51 -29.80 0.84
CA GLU A 153 9.84 -31.05 0.13
C GLU A 153 10.23 -32.20 1.07
N GLN A 154 10.96 -31.90 2.15
CA GLN A 154 11.62 -32.92 2.98
C GLN A 154 10.87 -33.26 4.27
N VAL A 155 10.04 -32.34 4.79
CA VAL A 155 9.44 -32.44 6.14
C VAL A 155 8.64 -33.73 6.37
N PHE A 156 7.93 -34.22 5.35
CA PHE A 156 7.18 -35.48 5.43
C PHE A 156 8.10 -36.70 5.60
N ALA A 157 9.17 -36.79 4.79
CA ALA A 157 10.14 -37.88 4.87
C ALA A 157 10.94 -37.84 6.18
N ASP A 158 11.26 -36.64 6.68
CA ASP A 158 11.98 -36.46 7.94
C ASP A 158 11.12 -36.85 9.15
N ILE A 159 9.84 -36.45 9.19
CA ILE A 159 8.90 -36.85 10.25
C ILE A 159 8.59 -38.33 10.20
N GLU A 160 8.33 -38.92 9.03
CA GLU A 160 8.09 -40.36 8.90
C GLU A 160 9.30 -41.19 9.38
N ARG A 161 10.52 -40.78 8.98
CA ARG A 161 11.78 -41.42 9.42
C ARG A 161 11.95 -41.35 10.93
N ALA A 162 11.68 -40.19 11.55
CA ALA A 162 11.77 -40.01 13.00
C ALA A 162 10.68 -40.79 13.77
N CYS A 163 9.46 -40.88 13.23
CA CYS A 163 8.38 -41.72 13.77
C CYS A 163 8.69 -43.23 13.71
N ILE A 164 9.51 -43.68 12.75
CA ILE A 164 9.86 -45.09 12.57
C ILE A 164 11.12 -45.49 13.35
N LYS A 165 12.18 -44.69 13.32
CA LYS A 165 13.48 -45.06 13.91
C LYS A 165 13.63 -44.72 15.40
N GLY A 166 12.90 -43.71 15.89
CA GLY A 166 13.05 -43.23 17.27
C GLY A 166 14.40 -42.55 17.58
N ASP A 167 15.18 -42.21 16.57
CA ASP A 167 16.51 -41.59 16.71
C ASP A 167 16.41 -40.17 17.29
N ALA A 168 16.91 -39.99 18.51
CA ALA A 168 16.98 -38.70 19.22
C ALA A 168 18.31 -37.94 18.94
N SER A 169 18.85 -38.03 17.73
CA SER A 169 20.22 -37.61 17.39
C SER A 169 20.48 -36.10 17.34
N PHE A 170 19.45 -35.25 17.52
CA PHE A 170 19.56 -33.79 17.46
C PHE A 170 19.29 -33.08 18.81
N ALA A 171 19.23 -33.82 19.91
CA ALA A 171 18.85 -33.29 21.23
C ALA A 171 19.91 -32.42 21.92
N THR A 172 21.18 -32.43 21.46
CA THR A 172 22.28 -31.71 22.13
C THR A 172 23.31 -31.13 21.15
N MET A 173 23.11 -29.89 20.73
CA MET A 173 24.22 -28.98 20.46
C MET A 173 23.81 -27.53 20.68
N GLY A 174 24.15 -27.01 21.86
CA GLY A 174 23.99 -25.62 22.27
C GLY A 174 24.83 -25.39 23.53
N GLU A 175 25.60 -24.29 23.53
CA GLU A 175 26.44 -23.79 24.64
C GLU A 175 27.87 -24.36 24.81
N MET A 176 28.79 -23.82 24.00
CA MET A 176 29.98 -23.15 24.54
C MET A 176 29.65 -21.64 24.59
N LYS A 177 29.94 -20.83 25.62
CA LYS A 177 30.57 -21.01 26.94
C LYS A 177 29.99 -19.95 27.89
N LYS A 178 29.61 -20.32 29.12
CA LYS A 178 30.18 -19.77 30.38
C LYS A 178 29.69 -20.58 31.58
N SER A 179 30.49 -20.56 32.64
CA SER A 179 30.60 -21.64 33.64
C SER A 179 30.06 -21.27 35.02
N GLN A 180 29.43 -22.26 35.69
CA GLN A 180 29.24 -22.38 37.17
C GLN A 180 28.37 -21.29 37.85
N GLU A 181 27.67 -21.46 38.98
CA GLU A 181 27.20 -22.60 39.81
C GLU A 181 26.09 -22.03 40.76
N ALA A 182 25.26 -22.76 41.51
CA ALA A 182 25.15 -24.20 41.80
C ALA A 182 23.65 -24.64 41.85
N ALA A 183 23.22 -25.37 42.90
CA ALA A 183 21.84 -25.83 43.14
C ALA A 183 21.52 -25.79 44.68
N PRO A 184 20.48 -26.47 45.24
CA PRO A 184 19.14 -25.91 45.47
C PRO A 184 18.65 -26.11 46.94
N LEU A 185 17.31 -26.12 47.18
CA LEU A 185 16.51 -26.76 48.28
C LEU A 185 15.48 -25.79 48.97
N PRO A 186 14.42 -26.25 49.70
CA PRO A 186 13.23 -26.90 49.10
C PRO A 186 11.86 -26.62 49.81
N THR A 187 10.79 -27.34 49.39
CA THR A 187 9.55 -27.67 50.15
C THR A 187 8.55 -26.53 50.48
N LYS A 188 7.25 -26.77 50.73
CA LYS A 188 6.45 -28.02 50.88
C LYS A 188 4.99 -27.82 50.40
N ALA A 189 4.27 -28.93 50.16
CA ALA A 189 2.88 -28.94 49.68
C ALA A 189 1.82 -29.02 50.80
N LEU A 190 0.55 -28.76 50.46
CA LEU A 190 -0.64 -29.41 51.04
C LEU A 190 -1.84 -29.34 50.07
N ALA A 191 -2.78 -30.28 50.20
CA ALA A 191 -3.78 -30.66 49.18
C ALA A 191 -5.24 -30.32 49.60
N PRO A 192 -6.25 -30.42 48.70
CA PRO A 192 -7.54 -29.75 48.84
C PRO A 192 -8.71 -30.64 49.33
N VAL A 193 -9.88 -30.00 49.53
CA VAL A 193 -11.17 -30.65 49.85
C VAL A 193 -12.14 -30.54 48.65
N ALA A 194 -12.94 -31.59 48.41
CA ALA A 194 -13.83 -31.73 47.25
C ALA A 194 -15.31 -31.32 47.53
N PRO A 195 -16.12 -31.02 46.50
CA PRO A 195 -17.54 -30.67 46.62
C PRO A 195 -18.51 -31.85 46.43
N ALA A 196 -19.79 -31.64 46.81
CA ALA A 196 -20.89 -32.63 46.76
C ALA A 196 -21.79 -32.48 45.50
N PRO A 197 -22.63 -33.48 45.15
CA PRO A 197 -23.26 -33.60 43.82
C PRO A 197 -24.71 -33.09 43.69
N ILE A 198 -25.15 -32.97 42.43
CA ILE A 198 -26.47 -32.49 41.96
C ILE A 198 -27.48 -33.66 41.83
N PRO A 199 -28.79 -33.47 42.12
CA PRO A 199 -29.83 -34.46 41.81
C PRO A 199 -30.50 -34.24 40.42
N ALA A 200 -30.83 -35.34 39.75
CA ALA A 200 -31.83 -35.39 38.66
C ALA A 200 -33.26 -35.46 39.28
N THR A 201 -34.41 -35.49 38.59
CA THR A 201 -34.78 -35.91 37.22
C THR A 201 -36.20 -35.39 36.91
N THR A 202 -36.57 -35.15 35.64
CA THR A 202 -37.94 -35.45 35.12
C THR A 202 -37.95 -35.50 33.58
N ALA A 203 -38.76 -36.39 33.02
CA ALA A 203 -39.06 -36.54 31.59
C ALA A 203 -40.58 -36.84 31.41
N PRO A 204 -41.09 -37.13 30.20
CA PRO A 204 -41.30 -36.17 29.11
C PRO A 204 -42.81 -36.01 28.76
N ALA A 205 -43.15 -35.00 27.96
CA ALA A 205 -44.51 -34.82 27.41
C ALA A 205 -44.50 -34.91 25.86
N ALA A 206 -45.58 -35.46 25.30
CA ALA A 206 -45.71 -35.85 23.89
C ALA A 206 -46.03 -34.65 22.95
N PRO A 207 -45.85 -34.80 21.61
CA PRO A 207 -45.75 -33.66 20.70
C PRO A 207 -47.11 -33.08 20.26
N LYS A 208 -47.10 -31.81 19.86
CA LYS A 208 -48.16 -31.20 19.06
C LYS A 208 -47.59 -30.47 17.85
N GLU A 209 -48.16 -30.84 16.69
CA GLU A 209 -48.41 -30.04 15.49
C GLU A 209 -47.24 -29.28 14.83
N SER A 210 -46.99 -29.66 13.58
CA SER A 210 -46.03 -29.07 12.67
C SER A 210 -46.43 -27.64 12.24
N SER A 211 -45.66 -26.64 12.64
CA SER A 211 -45.57 -25.40 11.86
C SER A 211 -44.72 -25.67 10.61
N HIS A 212 -45.30 -25.40 9.45
CA HIS A 212 -44.60 -25.49 8.17
C HIS A 212 -43.44 -24.49 8.19
N VAL A 213 -42.19 -24.96 8.15
CA VAL A 213 -41.04 -24.08 7.85
C VAL A 213 -41.18 -23.72 6.37
N PRO A 214 -41.24 -22.43 5.98
CA PRO A 214 -41.18 -22.04 4.59
C PRO A 214 -39.81 -22.46 4.03
N LEU A 215 -39.79 -23.01 2.81
CA LEU A 215 -38.52 -23.18 2.10
C LEU A 215 -37.85 -21.81 1.94
N PRO A 216 -36.52 -21.68 2.14
CA PRO A 216 -35.82 -20.42 1.89
C PRO A 216 -36.10 -19.96 0.45
N PRO A 217 -36.36 -18.65 0.22
CA PRO A 217 -36.65 -18.16 -1.11
C PRO A 217 -35.44 -18.36 -2.03
N GLU A 218 -35.68 -18.79 -3.27
CA GLU A 218 -34.61 -19.15 -4.21
C GLU A 218 -33.76 -17.93 -4.62
N LYS A 219 -34.38 -16.73 -4.58
CA LYS A 219 -33.77 -15.41 -4.80
C LYS A 219 -34.12 -14.44 -3.67
N ALA A 220 -33.30 -13.41 -3.49
CA ALA A 220 -33.53 -12.29 -2.57
C ALA A 220 -34.40 -11.19 -3.20
N ASP A 221 -35.12 -10.44 -2.37
CA ASP A 221 -35.97 -9.31 -2.81
C ASP A 221 -35.18 -7.99 -3.02
N SER A 222 -33.88 -7.99 -2.73
CA SER A 222 -33.01 -6.81 -2.77
C SER A 222 -31.73 -7.07 -3.57
N PRO A 223 -31.15 -6.04 -4.23
CA PRO A 223 -29.85 -6.17 -4.87
C PRO A 223 -28.74 -6.54 -3.88
N LEU A 224 -27.65 -7.09 -4.41
CA LEU A 224 -26.35 -7.07 -3.74
C LEU A 224 -25.83 -5.62 -3.75
N ILE A 225 -25.58 -5.05 -2.58
CA ILE A 225 -25.04 -3.69 -2.47
C ILE A 225 -23.53 -3.78 -2.27
N ILE A 226 -22.76 -3.13 -3.14
CA ILE A 226 -21.31 -2.99 -3.01
C ILE A 226 -21.01 -1.50 -2.80
N LEU A 227 -20.38 -1.16 -1.68
CA LEU A 227 -19.95 0.21 -1.41
C LEU A 227 -18.42 0.31 -1.38
N TYR A 228 -17.87 1.37 -1.96
CA TYR A 228 -16.45 1.65 -1.89
C TYR A 228 -16.11 2.96 -1.16
N GLY A 229 -14.97 2.96 -0.49
CA GLY A 229 -14.28 4.16 -0.01
C GLY A 229 -12.86 4.17 -0.58
N SER A 230 -12.54 5.14 -1.42
CA SER A 230 -11.32 5.12 -2.24
C SER A 230 -10.71 6.51 -2.32
N ALA A 231 -9.40 6.61 -2.10
CA ALA A 231 -8.63 7.86 -2.21
C ALA A 231 -7.87 7.98 -3.54
N THR A 232 -7.43 6.86 -4.12
CA THR A 232 -6.54 6.79 -5.29
C THR A 232 -7.08 5.89 -6.40
N GLY A 233 -8.33 5.40 -6.29
CA GLY A 233 -8.98 4.53 -7.27
C GLY A 233 -8.92 3.04 -6.94
N ASN A 234 -7.91 2.55 -6.21
CA ASN A 234 -7.71 1.11 -5.93
C ASN A 234 -8.96 0.39 -5.38
N ALA A 235 -9.56 0.91 -4.31
CA ALA A 235 -10.75 0.31 -3.69
C ALA A 235 -12.03 0.44 -4.54
N GLU A 236 -12.08 1.46 -5.41
CA GLU A 236 -13.17 1.66 -6.35
C GLU A 236 -13.11 0.65 -7.51
N SER A 237 -11.92 0.42 -8.08
CA SER A 237 -11.71 -0.61 -9.11
C SER A 237 -12.18 -1.96 -8.59
N ILE A 238 -11.66 -2.43 -7.45
CA ILE A 238 -12.02 -3.74 -6.88
C ILE A 238 -13.54 -3.87 -6.62
N ALA A 239 -14.22 -2.79 -6.24
CA ALA A 239 -15.66 -2.80 -6.02
C ALA A 239 -16.47 -2.82 -7.33
N LYS A 240 -16.03 -2.09 -8.37
CA LYS A 240 -16.60 -2.15 -9.72
C LYS A 240 -16.39 -3.54 -10.32
N ASP A 241 -15.16 -4.05 -10.27
CA ASP A 241 -14.77 -5.39 -10.71
C ASP A 241 -15.68 -6.50 -10.16
N LEU A 242 -15.99 -6.46 -8.85
CA LEU A 242 -16.92 -7.39 -8.20
C LEU A 242 -18.37 -7.25 -8.68
N ALA A 243 -18.80 -6.03 -8.98
CA ALA A 243 -20.14 -5.78 -9.50
C ALA A 243 -20.27 -6.32 -10.94
N GLU A 244 -19.34 -5.95 -11.82
CA GLU A 244 -19.27 -6.45 -13.21
C GLU A 244 -19.22 -7.98 -13.25
N THR A 245 -18.42 -8.60 -12.36
CA THR A 245 -18.35 -10.06 -12.23
C THR A 245 -19.72 -10.65 -11.89
N TYR A 246 -20.47 -10.04 -10.98
CA TYR A 246 -21.82 -10.50 -10.63
C TYR A 246 -22.85 -10.24 -11.74
N GLU A 247 -22.73 -9.15 -12.50
CA GLU A 247 -23.56 -8.87 -13.70
C GLU A 247 -23.30 -9.87 -14.84
N GLY A 248 -22.05 -10.29 -15.02
CA GLY A 248 -21.68 -11.37 -15.93
C GLY A 248 -22.35 -12.70 -15.55
N ILE A 249 -22.37 -13.03 -14.25
CA ILE A 249 -23.08 -14.21 -13.74
C ILE A 249 -24.61 -14.06 -13.93
N LEU A 250 -25.19 -12.88 -13.68
CA LEU A 250 -26.61 -12.60 -13.91
C LEU A 250 -27.04 -12.71 -15.38
N SER A 251 -26.12 -12.44 -16.30
CA SER A 251 -26.37 -12.50 -17.74
C SER A 251 -26.40 -13.93 -18.30
N ASN A 252 -25.93 -14.92 -17.54
CA ASN A 252 -25.97 -16.34 -17.92
C ASN A 252 -27.34 -16.95 -17.54
N PRO A 253 -28.16 -17.43 -18.50
CA PRO A 253 -29.48 -18.01 -18.22
C PRO A 253 -29.47 -19.20 -17.27
N ASP A 254 -28.39 -19.97 -17.23
CA ASP A 254 -28.26 -21.20 -16.43
C ASP A 254 -27.70 -20.94 -15.02
N ALA A 255 -27.25 -19.70 -14.72
CA ALA A 255 -26.64 -19.36 -13.44
C ALA A 255 -27.68 -19.16 -12.32
N LYS A 256 -27.57 -19.99 -11.27
CA LYS A 256 -28.41 -19.90 -10.06
C LYS A 256 -27.97 -18.78 -9.10
N THR A 257 -28.12 -17.53 -9.53
CA THR A 257 -27.89 -16.33 -8.72
C THR A 257 -28.89 -16.19 -7.57
N TYR A 258 -28.46 -15.55 -6.47
CA TYR A 258 -29.31 -15.31 -5.31
C TYR A 258 -29.87 -13.88 -5.29
N PHE A 259 -29.01 -12.87 -5.38
CA PHE A 259 -29.44 -11.49 -5.56
C PHE A 259 -29.86 -11.26 -7.01
N PRO A 260 -30.99 -10.58 -7.28
CA PRO A 260 -31.55 -10.41 -8.62
C PRO A 260 -30.83 -9.35 -9.46
N SER A 261 -30.06 -8.48 -8.81
CA SER A 261 -29.21 -7.44 -9.40
C SER A 261 -28.10 -7.07 -8.41
N VAL A 262 -27.14 -6.28 -8.85
CA VAL A 262 -26.08 -5.67 -8.03
C VAL A 262 -26.12 -4.16 -8.18
N VAL A 263 -25.66 -3.43 -7.18
CA VAL A 263 -25.50 -1.97 -7.23
C VAL A 263 -24.17 -1.59 -6.59
N CYS A 264 -23.27 -1.01 -7.37
CA CYS A 264 -21.99 -0.45 -6.90
C CYS A 264 -22.11 1.08 -6.74
N MET A 265 -21.59 1.65 -5.65
CA MET A 265 -21.52 3.10 -5.45
C MET A 265 -20.52 3.51 -4.36
N GLU A 266 -20.20 4.80 -4.29
CA GLU A 266 -19.47 5.38 -3.16
C GLU A 266 -20.22 5.20 -1.83
N ALA A 267 -19.49 4.90 -0.76
CA ALA A 267 -20.07 4.66 0.56
C ALA A 267 -20.90 5.83 1.10
N ASP A 268 -20.53 7.08 0.82
CA ASP A 268 -21.27 8.26 1.29
C ASP A 268 -22.66 8.43 0.66
N GLN A 269 -22.99 7.69 -0.42
CA GLN A 269 -24.32 7.69 -1.04
C GLN A 269 -25.35 6.81 -0.31
N PHE A 270 -24.92 6.00 0.69
CA PHE A 270 -25.73 4.97 1.35
C PHE A 270 -27.12 5.44 1.83
N LYS A 271 -27.27 6.68 2.32
CA LYS A 271 -28.53 7.17 2.91
C LYS A 271 -29.70 7.19 1.94
N LYS A 272 -29.46 7.52 0.67
CA LYS A 272 -30.53 7.67 -0.33
C LYS A 272 -30.92 6.32 -0.95
N LYS A 273 -29.94 5.44 -1.18
CA LYS A 273 -30.10 4.22 -1.98
C LYS A 273 -30.13 2.92 -1.16
N CYS A 274 -29.51 2.89 0.02
CA CYS A 274 -29.26 1.64 0.75
C CYS A 274 -29.98 1.56 2.11
N LEU A 275 -29.98 2.66 2.88
CA LEU A 275 -30.59 2.68 4.23
C LEU A 275 -32.08 2.28 4.24
N PRO A 276 -32.95 2.74 3.31
CA PRO A 276 -34.34 2.29 3.26
C PRO A 276 -34.48 0.77 3.07
N THR A 277 -33.57 0.16 2.30
CA THR A 277 -33.53 -1.29 2.05
C THR A 277 -33.00 -2.08 3.25
N TRP A 278 -32.08 -1.52 4.03
CA TRP A 278 -31.56 -2.20 5.23
C TRP A 278 -32.54 -2.17 6.41
N GLU A 279 -33.37 -1.13 6.50
CA GLU A 279 -34.36 -0.96 7.58
C GLU A 279 -35.62 -1.82 7.39
N THR A 280 -35.97 -2.17 6.14
CA THR A 280 -37.02 -3.14 5.83
C THR A 280 -36.64 -4.55 6.31
N ASN A 281 -37.65 -5.35 6.70
CA ASN A 281 -37.44 -6.74 7.08
C ASN A 281 -37.56 -7.62 5.82
N PRO A 282 -36.52 -8.40 5.45
CA PRO A 282 -36.58 -9.35 4.34
C PRO A 282 -37.44 -10.58 4.72
N PRO A 283 -37.73 -11.47 3.75
CA PRO A 283 -38.44 -12.73 4.00
C PRO A 283 -37.86 -13.56 5.15
N ALA A 284 -38.71 -14.36 5.80
CA ALA A 284 -38.37 -15.05 7.04
C ALA A 284 -37.09 -15.92 6.91
N GLY A 285 -36.01 -15.49 7.58
CA GLY A 285 -34.72 -16.19 7.63
C GLY A 285 -33.63 -15.64 6.71
N THR A 286 -33.93 -14.72 5.79
CA THR A 286 -32.95 -14.15 4.86
C THR A 286 -32.40 -12.79 5.33
N LYS A 287 -31.38 -12.27 4.62
CA LYS A 287 -30.77 -10.95 4.85
C LYS A 287 -30.48 -10.23 3.53
N HIS A 288 -30.36 -8.91 3.60
CA HIS A 288 -29.84 -8.07 2.52
C HIS A 288 -28.32 -8.22 2.43
N GLY A 289 -27.75 -8.25 1.23
CA GLY A 289 -26.31 -8.41 1.02
C GLY A 289 -25.55 -7.09 0.94
N LEU A 290 -24.45 -6.97 1.68
CA LEU A 290 -23.55 -5.82 1.67
C LEU A 290 -22.08 -6.24 1.52
N ILE A 291 -21.38 -5.69 0.54
CA ILE A 291 -19.92 -5.79 0.42
C ILE A 291 -19.34 -4.38 0.58
N LEU A 292 -18.27 -4.26 1.38
CA LEU A 292 -17.52 -3.01 1.55
C LEU A 292 -16.07 -3.19 1.12
N VAL A 293 -15.57 -2.29 0.28
CA VAL A 293 -14.14 -2.21 -0.07
C VAL A 293 -13.64 -0.81 0.29
N ALA A 294 -12.73 -0.68 1.25
CA ALA A 294 -12.34 0.63 1.77
C ALA A 294 -10.82 0.76 1.99
N SER A 295 -10.21 1.75 1.34
CA SER A 295 -8.85 2.17 1.68
C SER A 295 -8.81 2.96 3.00
N THR A 296 -7.61 3.10 3.55
CA THR A 296 -7.32 3.91 4.74
C THR A 296 -6.39 5.05 4.34
N THR A 297 -6.57 6.25 4.89
CA THR A 297 -5.81 7.46 4.53
C THR A 297 -5.18 8.11 5.76
N GLY A 298 -3.98 8.68 5.64
CA GLY A 298 -3.31 9.35 6.75
C GLY A 298 -3.14 8.44 7.96
N ASN A 299 -3.38 8.96 9.17
CA ASN A 299 -3.20 8.22 10.43
C ASN A 299 -4.42 7.35 10.81
N GLY A 300 -5.00 6.65 9.83
CA GLY A 300 -6.12 5.73 10.05
C GLY A 300 -7.50 6.26 9.65
N ASP A 301 -7.57 7.39 8.94
CA ASP A 301 -8.82 8.01 8.50
C ASP A 301 -9.48 7.29 7.33
N ALA A 302 -10.74 7.65 7.11
CA ALA A 302 -11.53 7.19 5.98
C ALA A 302 -11.39 8.16 4.78
N PRO A 303 -11.32 7.65 3.53
CA PRO A 303 -11.35 8.46 2.33
C PRO A 303 -12.53 9.43 2.29
N GLU A 304 -12.39 10.55 1.56
CA GLU A 304 -13.41 11.62 1.54
C GLU A 304 -14.80 11.13 1.12
N ASN A 305 -14.88 10.24 0.11
CA ASN A 305 -16.12 9.61 -0.37
C ASN A 305 -16.71 8.54 0.58
N CYS A 306 -16.15 8.40 1.78
CA CYS A 306 -16.52 7.42 2.80
C CYS A 306 -16.70 8.02 4.21
N GLY A 307 -16.29 9.28 4.40
CA GLY A 307 -16.26 9.92 5.71
C GLY A 307 -17.64 10.17 6.33
N ARG A 308 -18.72 10.33 5.57
CA ARG A 308 -20.10 10.43 6.12
C ARG A 308 -20.62 9.05 6.52
N PHE A 309 -20.30 7.98 5.79
CA PHE A 309 -20.67 6.61 6.15
C PHE A 309 -20.00 6.16 7.44
N VAL A 310 -18.69 6.35 7.59
CA VAL A 310 -17.97 6.01 8.83
C VAL A 310 -18.48 6.80 10.03
N ARG A 311 -18.84 8.09 9.86
CA ARG A 311 -19.50 8.88 10.92
C ARG A 311 -20.89 8.36 11.29
N PHE A 312 -21.65 7.83 10.34
CA PHE A 312 -22.92 7.16 10.61
C PHE A 312 -22.70 5.86 11.41
N LEU A 313 -21.72 5.04 11.04
CA LEU A 313 -21.38 3.83 11.79
C LEU A 313 -20.90 4.12 13.23
N LYS A 314 -20.17 5.22 13.45
CA LYS A 314 -19.69 5.65 14.78
C LYS A 314 -20.77 6.30 15.67
N ARG A 315 -21.99 6.59 15.17
CA ARG A 315 -23.01 7.36 15.90
C ARG A 315 -23.75 6.53 16.95
N LYS A 316 -23.63 6.88 18.24
CA LYS A 316 -24.22 6.13 19.38
C LYS A 316 -25.72 5.84 19.25
N SER A 317 -26.53 6.78 18.73
CA SER A 317 -27.98 6.59 18.54
C SER A 317 -28.35 5.41 17.65
N ASN A 318 -27.44 5.00 16.76
CA ASN A 318 -27.69 3.93 15.81
C ASN A 318 -27.50 2.55 16.46
N LEU A 319 -26.74 2.47 17.58
CA LEU A 319 -26.51 1.23 18.33
C LEU A 319 -27.81 0.67 18.92
N GLU A 320 -28.69 1.55 19.39
CA GLU A 320 -30.00 1.19 19.93
C GLU A 320 -31.00 0.83 18.82
N ALA A 321 -30.92 1.52 17.66
CA ALA A 321 -31.82 1.29 16.53
C ALA A 321 -31.50 0.00 15.72
N GLN A 322 -30.27 -0.51 15.83
CA GLN A 322 -29.74 -1.64 15.05
C GLN A 322 -30.19 -1.64 13.57
N PRO A 323 -29.86 -0.60 12.80
CA PRO A 323 -30.33 -0.42 11.43
C PRO A 323 -29.80 -1.48 10.45
N LEU A 324 -28.83 -2.30 10.87
CA LEU A 324 -28.17 -3.33 10.05
C LEU A 324 -28.50 -4.76 10.50
N ARG A 325 -29.44 -4.95 11.44
CA ARG A 325 -29.90 -6.27 11.92
C ARG A 325 -30.30 -7.25 10.80
N ASN A 326 -30.79 -6.70 9.68
CA ASN A 326 -31.26 -7.44 8.51
C ASN A 326 -30.19 -7.61 7.41
N VAL A 327 -28.94 -7.24 7.67
CA VAL A 327 -27.85 -7.21 6.68
C VAL A 327 -26.83 -8.32 6.96
N GLY A 328 -26.50 -9.10 5.93
CA GLY A 328 -25.30 -9.92 5.88
C GLY A 328 -24.20 -9.13 5.19
N PHE A 329 -22.97 -9.12 5.73
CA PHE A 329 -21.91 -8.24 5.21
C PHE A 329 -20.52 -8.91 5.12
N ALA A 330 -19.70 -8.43 4.19
CA ALA A 330 -18.26 -8.71 4.12
C ALA A 330 -17.46 -7.40 3.92
N VAL A 331 -16.23 -7.34 4.44
CA VAL A 331 -15.37 -6.16 4.35
C VAL A 331 -13.96 -6.54 3.87
N LEU A 332 -13.45 -5.78 2.92
CA LEU A 332 -12.07 -5.76 2.46
C LEU A 332 -11.48 -4.38 2.77
N GLY A 333 -10.53 -4.33 3.71
CA GLY A 333 -9.71 -3.15 3.97
C GLY A 333 -8.51 -3.12 3.05
N LEU A 334 -8.19 -1.94 2.52
CA LEU A 334 -6.89 -1.64 1.91
C LEU A 334 -6.13 -0.69 2.85
N GLY A 335 -4.82 -0.88 2.96
CA GLY A 335 -3.92 -0.05 3.74
C GLY A 335 -2.47 -0.39 3.42
N ASP A 336 -1.56 0.14 4.22
CA ASP A 336 -0.12 -0.04 4.07
C ASP A 336 0.47 -0.31 5.45
N THR A 337 1.31 -1.35 5.59
CA THR A 337 1.91 -1.76 6.88
C THR A 337 3.03 -0.86 7.38
N ASN A 338 3.53 0.08 6.57
CA ASN A 338 4.41 1.17 7.02
C ASN A 338 3.70 2.16 7.94
N TYR A 339 2.36 2.17 7.96
CA TYR A 339 1.55 3.03 8.84
C TYR A 339 1.03 2.25 10.06
N ASP A 340 1.12 2.84 11.26
CA ASP A 340 0.63 2.24 12.52
C ASP A 340 -0.82 1.73 12.44
N GLN A 341 -1.65 2.43 11.66
CA GLN A 341 -3.09 2.23 11.53
C GLN A 341 -3.44 1.41 10.27
N PHE A 342 -2.64 0.38 9.98
CA PHE A 342 -2.87 -0.56 8.87
C PHE A 342 -4.34 -1.00 8.77
N CYS A 343 -4.98 -0.74 7.62
CA CYS A 343 -6.39 -1.05 7.35
C CYS A 343 -7.41 -0.54 8.39
N HIS A 344 -7.12 0.53 9.14
CA HIS A 344 -7.97 1.01 10.24
C HIS A 344 -9.41 1.32 9.83
N THR A 345 -9.62 1.85 8.62
CA THR A 345 -10.96 2.18 8.13
C THR A 345 -11.79 0.91 7.90
N GLY A 346 -11.23 -0.11 7.25
CA GLY A 346 -11.86 -1.44 7.11
C GLY A 346 -12.12 -2.13 8.46
N LYS A 347 -11.12 -2.12 9.37
CA LYS A 347 -11.24 -2.64 10.75
C LYS A 347 -12.35 -1.96 11.54
N THR A 348 -12.47 -0.64 11.40
CA THR A 348 -13.52 0.17 12.03
C THR A 348 -14.90 -0.15 11.48
N MET A 349 -15.04 -0.28 10.17
CA MET A 349 -16.31 -0.66 9.53
C MET A 349 -16.76 -2.03 9.99
N ASP A 350 -15.95 -3.07 9.79
CA ASP A 350 -16.29 -4.44 10.17
C ASP A 350 -16.77 -4.53 11.63
N LYS A 351 -16.01 -3.95 12.57
CA LYS A 351 -16.39 -3.90 13.99
C LYS A 351 -17.73 -3.21 14.20
N LYS A 352 -17.96 -2.05 13.57
CA LYS A 352 -19.20 -1.27 13.75
C LYS A 352 -20.42 -1.90 13.08
N LEU A 353 -20.25 -2.64 11.99
CA LEU A 353 -21.34 -3.37 11.34
C LEU A 353 -21.86 -4.48 12.26
N VAL A 354 -20.97 -5.22 12.94
CA VAL A 354 -21.37 -6.19 13.98
C VAL A 354 -22.09 -5.50 15.13
N GLU A 355 -21.55 -4.39 15.66
CA GLU A 355 -22.18 -3.64 16.75
C GLU A 355 -23.61 -3.16 16.39
N LEU A 356 -23.86 -2.82 15.12
CA LEU A 356 -25.18 -2.36 14.60
C LEU A 356 -26.13 -3.50 14.19
N GLY A 357 -25.81 -4.76 14.51
CA GLY A 357 -26.64 -5.95 14.27
C GLY A 357 -26.32 -6.72 12.97
N GLY A 358 -25.37 -6.24 12.17
CA GLY A 358 -24.96 -6.90 10.93
C GLY A 358 -24.36 -8.29 11.17
N THR A 359 -24.60 -9.21 10.23
CA THR A 359 -24.09 -10.59 10.28
C THR A 359 -22.90 -10.74 9.34
N ARG A 360 -21.71 -10.96 9.91
CA ARG A 360 -20.47 -11.12 9.14
C ARG A 360 -20.50 -12.43 8.33
N ALA A 361 -20.30 -12.33 7.01
CA ALA A 361 -20.24 -13.44 6.08
C ALA A 361 -18.82 -14.03 5.93
N MET A 362 -17.81 -13.16 5.90
CA MET A 362 -16.40 -13.53 5.86
C MET A 362 -15.61 -12.73 6.89
N ALA A 363 -14.50 -13.29 7.37
CA ALA A 363 -13.51 -12.52 8.12
C ALA A 363 -13.08 -11.27 7.33
N LEU A 364 -12.81 -10.18 8.04
CA LEU A 364 -12.23 -8.98 7.46
C LEU A 364 -10.89 -9.34 6.80
N ALA A 365 -10.76 -9.03 5.51
CA ALA A 365 -9.49 -9.05 4.81
C ALA A 365 -8.81 -7.68 4.92
N CYS A 366 -7.47 -7.67 4.93
CA CYS A 366 -6.65 -6.47 5.01
C CYS A 366 -5.52 -6.60 3.98
N ALA A 367 -5.67 -5.98 2.82
CA ALA A 367 -4.68 -5.96 1.75
C ALA A 367 -3.64 -4.86 2.00
N ASP A 368 -2.38 -5.17 1.71
CA ASP A 368 -1.22 -4.32 2.01
C ASP A 368 -0.58 -3.77 0.73
N GLU A 369 -0.57 -2.44 0.57
CA GLU A 369 0.04 -1.79 -0.59
C GLU A 369 1.58 -1.85 -0.54
N ALA A 370 2.19 -2.09 0.64
CA ALA A 370 3.65 -2.20 0.77
C ALA A 370 4.21 -3.51 0.18
N THR A 371 3.46 -4.62 0.29
CA THR A 371 3.85 -5.94 -0.24
C THR A 371 3.18 -6.26 -1.57
N GLY A 372 1.94 -5.82 -1.77
CA GLY A 372 1.13 -6.10 -2.95
C GLY A 372 -0.33 -6.37 -2.57
N LEU A 373 -1.26 -5.65 -3.20
CA LEU A 373 -2.68 -5.81 -2.91
C LEU A 373 -3.24 -7.16 -3.40
N GLU A 374 -2.71 -7.70 -4.50
CA GLU A 374 -3.23 -8.89 -5.19
C GLU A 374 -3.30 -10.12 -4.26
N ASP A 375 -2.26 -10.34 -3.43
CA ASP A 375 -2.12 -11.47 -2.49
C ASP A 375 -3.34 -11.68 -1.57
N VAL A 376 -4.02 -10.59 -1.18
CA VAL A 376 -5.18 -10.64 -0.29
C VAL A 376 -6.48 -10.35 -1.05
N VAL A 377 -6.45 -9.43 -2.02
CA VAL A 377 -7.65 -9.04 -2.78
C VAL A 377 -8.18 -10.24 -3.57
N GLU A 378 -7.34 -10.95 -4.31
CA GLU A 378 -7.82 -11.97 -5.24
C GLU A 378 -8.37 -13.23 -4.55
N PRO A 379 -7.71 -13.83 -3.54
CA PRO A 379 -8.29 -14.98 -2.83
C PRO A 379 -9.58 -14.63 -2.07
N TRP A 380 -9.79 -13.34 -1.76
CA TRP A 380 -11.00 -12.84 -1.12
C TRP A 380 -12.13 -12.60 -2.12
N THR A 381 -11.87 -11.95 -3.27
CA THR A 381 -12.89 -11.74 -4.31
C THR A 381 -13.43 -13.05 -4.87
N HIS A 382 -12.59 -14.08 -4.98
CA HIS A 382 -13.00 -15.44 -5.37
C HIS A 382 -14.05 -16.07 -4.42
N LYS A 383 -14.06 -15.70 -3.14
CA LYS A 383 -14.90 -16.32 -2.10
C LYS A 383 -16.10 -15.46 -1.71
N VAL A 384 -15.99 -14.13 -1.81
CA VAL A 384 -16.98 -13.19 -1.23
C VAL A 384 -18.39 -13.36 -1.78
N LEU A 385 -18.56 -13.58 -3.09
CA LEU A 385 -19.88 -13.72 -3.72
C LEU A 385 -20.61 -14.99 -3.28
N LEU A 386 -19.88 -16.07 -2.97
CA LEU A 386 -20.43 -17.32 -2.44
C LEU A 386 -20.80 -17.17 -0.96
N GLU A 387 -19.90 -16.65 -0.13
CA GLU A 387 -20.12 -16.57 1.31
C GLU A 387 -21.16 -15.52 1.71
N ILE A 388 -21.23 -14.39 1.00
CA ILE A 388 -22.31 -13.40 1.19
C ILE A 388 -23.67 -14.00 0.83
N THR A 389 -23.73 -14.84 -0.22
CA THR A 389 -24.93 -15.56 -0.63
C THR A 389 -25.36 -16.59 0.43
N ASN A 390 -24.44 -17.42 0.91
CA ASN A 390 -24.70 -18.42 1.96
C ASN A 390 -25.25 -17.76 3.24
N THR A 391 -24.59 -16.69 3.68
CA THR A 391 -24.97 -15.92 4.87
C THR A 391 -26.34 -15.27 4.71
N CYS A 392 -26.63 -14.70 3.54
CA CYS A 392 -27.89 -14.01 3.28
C CYS A 392 -29.07 -14.96 3.00
N ARG A 393 -28.81 -16.24 2.73
CA ARG A 393 -29.82 -17.33 2.62
C ARG A 393 -30.25 -17.92 3.97
N GLY A 394 -29.60 -17.54 5.07
CA GLY A 394 -29.89 -18.09 6.41
C GLY A 394 -29.24 -19.44 6.70
N SER A 395 -28.37 -19.93 5.81
CA SER A 395 -27.56 -21.14 6.01
C SER A 395 -26.45 -20.88 7.03
N GLY A 396 -26.80 -20.92 8.33
CA GLY A 396 -25.83 -20.81 9.41
C GLY A 396 -24.75 -21.90 9.33
N ALA A 397 -23.51 -21.53 9.67
CA ALA A 397 -22.31 -22.34 9.54
C ALA A 397 -22.47 -23.82 9.95
N ALA A 398 -22.64 -24.68 8.95
CA ALA A 398 -22.58 -26.13 9.07
C ALA A 398 -21.32 -26.63 8.37
N ALA A 399 -20.43 -27.27 9.12
CA ALA A 399 -19.20 -27.82 8.57
C ALA A 399 -19.50 -28.98 7.61
N GLY A 400 -18.80 -29.02 6.48
CA GLY A 400 -18.55 -30.24 5.72
C GLY A 400 -19.77 -30.89 5.05
N ALA A 401 -20.38 -30.22 4.08
CA ALA A 401 -21.13 -30.89 3.02
C ALA A 401 -20.59 -30.41 1.65
N ASN A 402 -19.88 -31.30 0.95
CA ASN A 402 -19.45 -31.06 -0.43
C ASN A 402 -20.69 -30.99 -1.35
N VAL A 403 -21.22 -29.80 -1.56
CA VAL A 403 -22.02 -29.51 -2.75
C VAL A 403 -21.03 -29.23 -3.87
N THR A 404 -20.72 -30.26 -4.64
CA THR A 404 -19.79 -30.14 -5.77
C THR A 404 -20.43 -29.26 -6.84
N VAL A 405 -19.96 -28.02 -7.00
CA VAL A 405 -20.24 -27.21 -8.21
C VAL A 405 -19.33 -27.70 -9.36
N LYS A 406 -19.47 -28.99 -9.70
CA LYS A 406 -18.99 -29.61 -10.93
C LYS A 406 -20.20 -30.20 -11.67
N ALA A 407 -20.90 -29.35 -12.41
CA ALA A 407 -21.80 -29.68 -13.52
C ALA A 407 -22.63 -28.44 -13.94
N ALA A 408 -21.96 -27.41 -14.48
CA ALA A 408 -22.64 -26.31 -15.20
C ALA A 408 -21.78 -25.69 -16.33
N PHE A 409 -20.59 -26.24 -16.61
CA PHE A 409 -19.63 -25.72 -17.59
C PHE A 409 -19.24 -26.73 -18.69
N GLU A 410 -19.84 -27.93 -18.73
CA GLU A 410 -19.44 -29.02 -19.64
C GLU A 410 -20.45 -29.35 -20.76
N ASN A 411 -21.60 -28.68 -20.86
CA ASN A 411 -22.58 -28.96 -21.93
C ASN A 411 -23.33 -27.70 -22.40
N MET A 412 -22.81 -27.06 -23.43
CA MET A 412 -23.59 -26.27 -24.41
C MET A 412 -23.22 -26.80 -25.80
N PRO A 413 -24.20 -26.95 -26.72
CA PRO A 413 -24.00 -27.70 -27.96
C PRO A 413 -23.12 -26.94 -28.95
N HIS A 414 -22.18 -27.66 -29.59
CA HIS A 414 -21.55 -27.18 -30.82
C HIS A 414 -22.61 -27.00 -31.90
N THR A 415 -22.97 -25.75 -32.22
CA THR A 415 -23.74 -25.43 -33.43
C THR A 415 -22.86 -25.64 -34.65
N SER A 416 -22.87 -26.86 -35.17
CA SER A 416 -22.30 -27.19 -36.47
C SER A 416 -23.01 -26.39 -37.57
N VAL A 417 -22.32 -25.40 -38.14
CA VAL A 417 -22.74 -24.78 -39.40
C VAL A 417 -22.57 -25.81 -40.50
N SER A 418 -23.68 -26.26 -41.07
CA SER A 418 -23.69 -27.20 -42.20
C SER A 418 -23.16 -26.51 -43.46
N GLN A 419 -22.00 -26.94 -43.95
CA GLN A 419 -21.58 -26.68 -45.32
C GLN A 419 -22.06 -27.83 -46.22
N GLU A 420 -22.83 -27.50 -47.26
CA GLU A 420 -22.89 -28.30 -48.49
C GLU A 420 -22.24 -27.50 -49.63
N SER A 421 -21.03 -27.89 -50.02
CA SER A 421 -20.64 -28.09 -51.43
C SER A 421 -19.21 -28.59 -51.50
N ASN A 422 -19.01 -29.79 -52.05
CA ASN A 422 -17.68 -30.34 -52.35
C ASN A 422 -16.92 -29.44 -53.32
N GLU A 423 -15.61 -29.29 -53.12
CA GLU A 423 -14.65 -29.45 -54.21
C GLU A 423 -13.25 -29.84 -53.68
N GLU A 424 -12.53 -30.57 -54.52
CA GLU A 424 -11.50 -31.58 -54.24
C GLU A 424 -10.29 -31.18 -53.35
N GLU A 425 -9.86 -32.11 -52.50
CA GLU A 425 -8.60 -32.03 -51.76
C GLU A 425 -7.39 -31.90 -52.70
N LYS A 426 -6.58 -30.84 -52.51
CA LYS A 426 -5.17 -30.85 -52.91
C LYS A 426 -4.28 -30.66 -51.71
N LYS A 427 -3.78 -31.79 -51.21
CA LYS A 427 -2.80 -31.88 -50.13
C LYS A 427 -1.54 -31.11 -50.53
N MET A 428 -1.36 -29.92 -49.95
CA MET A 428 -0.17 -29.09 -50.14
C MET A 428 0.68 -29.18 -48.88
N GLU A 429 1.96 -29.51 -49.04
CA GLU A 429 2.88 -29.67 -47.92
C GLU A 429 3.05 -28.34 -47.19
N ILE A 430 3.02 -28.38 -45.86
CA ILE A 430 3.42 -27.24 -45.02
C ILE A 430 4.92 -27.10 -45.21
N VAL A 431 5.33 -26.11 -46.01
CA VAL A 431 6.70 -25.66 -46.09
C VAL A 431 6.96 -24.84 -44.83
N ASP A 432 7.92 -25.27 -44.00
CA ASP A 432 8.44 -24.44 -42.91
C ASP A 432 8.97 -23.13 -43.51
N MET A 433 8.21 -22.05 -43.36
CA MET A 433 8.73 -20.70 -43.58
C MET A 433 9.62 -20.34 -42.39
N PRO A 434 10.91 -19.99 -42.59
CA PRO A 434 11.74 -19.51 -41.51
C PRO A 434 11.17 -18.19 -40.99
N ILE A 435 10.76 -18.18 -39.72
CA ILE A 435 10.27 -16.98 -39.05
C ILE A 435 11.45 -16.01 -38.92
N ASN A 436 11.35 -14.87 -39.61
CA ASN A 436 12.40 -13.86 -39.59
C ASN A 436 12.44 -13.17 -38.22
N GLU A 437 13.54 -13.30 -37.49
CA GLU A 437 13.70 -12.69 -36.15
C GLU A 437 13.55 -11.17 -36.15
N GLU A 438 13.82 -10.50 -37.30
CA GLU A 438 13.66 -9.05 -37.45
C GLU A 438 12.19 -8.60 -37.53
N ALA A 439 11.24 -9.52 -37.75
CA ALA A 439 9.81 -9.22 -37.86
C ALA A 439 9.03 -9.44 -36.56
N MET A 440 9.63 -10.05 -35.53
CA MET A 440 8.99 -10.24 -34.23
C MET A 440 9.02 -8.94 -33.41
N SER A 441 7.95 -8.67 -32.68
CA SER A 441 7.90 -7.55 -31.75
C SER A 441 8.82 -7.75 -30.55
N ILE A 442 9.29 -6.62 -29.99
CA ILE A 442 10.27 -6.59 -28.90
C ILE A 442 9.71 -7.28 -27.65
N GLY A 443 8.43 -7.08 -27.35
CA GLY A 443 7.76 -7.69 -26.21
C GLY A 443 7.67 -9.21 -26.36
N LEU A 444 7.16 -9.70 -27.50
CA LEU A 444 7.07 -11.14 -27.78
C LEU A 444 8.44 -11.81 -27.74
N ARG A 445 9.47 -11.20 -28.36
CA ARG A 445 10.85 -11.72 -28.32
C ARG A 445 11.37 -11.83 -26.88
N THR A 446 11.12 -10.82 -26.06
CA THR A 446 11.58 -10.79 -24.66
C THR A 446 10.87 -11.84 -23.81
N VAL A 447 9.54 -11.97 -23.93
CA VAL A 447 8.76 -12.98 -23.20
C VAL A 447 9.13 -14.41 -23.64
N ARG A 448 9.30 -14.66 -24.95
CA ARG A 448 9.78 -15.95 -25.47
C ARG A 448 11.11 -16.34 -24.83
N PHE A 449 12.08 -15.41 -24.76
CA PHE A 449 13.36 -15.67 -24.11
C PHE A 449 13.19 -16.02 -22.63
N MET A 450 12.42 -15.23 -21.88
CA MET A 450 12.22 -15.44 -20.44
C MET A 450 11.55 -16.80 -20.13
N MET A 451 10.71 -17.29 -21.04
CA MET A 451 10.08 -18.62 -20.96
C MET A 451 10.93 -19.75 -21.58
N ASN A 452 12.16 -19.45 -22.05
CA ASN A 452 13.04 -20.38 -22.75
C ASN A 452 12.39 -21.05 -23.99
N ILE A 453 11.53 -20.30 -24.70
CA ILE A 453 10.84 -20.71 -25.92
C ILE A 453 11.68 -20.30 -27.14
N GLN A 454 11.99 -21.25 -28.01
CA GLN A 454 12.82 -20.98 -29.19
C GLN A 454 12.10 -20.10 -30.23
N PRO A 455 12.83 -19.22 -30.95
CA PRO A 455 12.30 -18.49 -32.10
C PRO A 455 11.60 -19.44 -33.08
N GLY A 456 10.34 -19.13 -33.39
CA GLY A 456 9.51 -19.90 -34.31
C GLY A 456 8.65 -21.00 -33.68
N MET A 457 8.80 -21.33 -32.40
CA MET A 457 7.80 -22.15 -31.69
C MET A 457 6.61 -21.30 -31.26
N PRO A 458 5.35 -21.70 -31.52
CA PRO A 458 4.18 -20.94 -31.08
C PRO A 458 4.14 -20.84 -29.56
N MET A 459 3.69 -19.70 -29.04
CA MET A 459 3.43 -19.51 -27.63
C MET A 459 2.29 -20.44 -27.19
N GLU A 460 2.51 -21.21 -26.12
CA GLU A 460 1.51 -22.11 -25.58
C GLU A 460 0.25 -21.33 -25.13
N LYS A 461 -0.94 -21.90 -25.41
CA LYS A 461 -2.20 -21.27 -25.02
C LYS A 461 -2.37 -21.36 -23.52
N VAL A 462 -2.37 -20.20 -22.87
CA VAL A 462 -2.66 -20.09 -21.44
C VAL A 462 -4.16 -20.22 -21.24
N GLU A 463 -4.61 -21.36 -20.69
CA GLU A 463 -6.01 -21.53 -20.33
C GLU A 463 -6.34 -20.79 -19.03
N PHE A 464 -7.17 -19.75 -19.13
CA PHE A 464 -7.76 -19.08 -17.98
C PHE A 464 -9.12 -19.69 -17.67
N SER A 465 -9.14 -20.53 -16.64
CA SER A 465 -10.38 -21.05 -16.07
C SER A 465 -11.08 -20.04 -15.13
N TRP A 466 -10.41 -18.92 -14.78
CA TRP A 466 -10.81 -18.09 -13.62
C TRP A 466 -10.85 -16.57 -13.83
N LEU A 467 -10.18 -16.01 -14.85
CA LEU A 467 -10.31 -14.57 -15.12
C LEU A 467 -11.57 -14.33 -15.95
N PRO A 468 -12.53 -13.49 -15.48
CA PRO A 468 -13.72 -13.19 -16.25
C PRO A 468 -13.34 -12.56 -17.60
N SER A 469 -13.97 -13.02 -18.67
CA SER A 469 -13.96 -12.34 -19.97
C SER A 469 -14.79 -11.05 -19.87
N LEU A 470 -14.25 -10.06 -19.17
CA LEU A 470 -14.91 -8.78 -18.97
C LEU A 470 -14.72 -7.90 -20.19
N ARG A 471 -15.87 -7.51 -20.78
CA ARG A 471 -15.93 -6.28 -21.54
C ARG A 471 -15.46 -5.17 -20.60
N ALA A 472 -14.48 -4.39 -21.05
CA ALA A 472 -13.95 -3.23 -20.35
C ALA A 472 -15.06 -2.40 -19.70
N SER A 473 -14.78 -1.76 -18.55
CA SER A 473 -15.70 -0.83 -17.87
C SER A 473 -16.12 0.22 -18.89
N ARG A 474 -17.30 0.08 -19.50
CA ARG A 474 -17.73 0.97 -20.58
C ARG A 474 -18.14 2.30 -19.98
N SER A 475 -17.16 3.18 -19.78
CA SER A 475 -17.44 4.61 -19.80
C SER A 475 -18.16 4.90 -21.11
N SER A 476 -19.34 5.51 -21.05
CA SER A 476 -20.13 5.75 -22.25
C SER A 476 -19.44 6.84 -23.06
N CYS A 477 -18.67 6.43 -24.06
CA CYS A 477 -17.88 7.29 -24.93
C CYS A 477 -18.63 7.50 -26.25
N GLU A 478 -19.30 8.63 -26.40
CA GLU A 478 -20.05 8.97 -27.61
C GLU A 478 -19.29 10.04 -28.41
N LEU A 479 -19.03 9.75 -29.69
CA LEU A 479 -18.57 10.76 -30.64
C LEU A 479 -19.70 11.75 -30.91
N LEU A 480 -19.39 13.04 -30.82
CA LEU A 480 -20.35 14.11 -31.06
C LEU A 480 -20.14 14.65 -32.48
N ASP A 481 -21.22 14.94 -33.19
CA ASP A 481 -21.15 15.52 -34.53
C ASP A 481 -20.46 16.90 -34.49
N ASP A 482 -19.73 17.25 -35.55
CA ASP A 482 -18.98 18.53 -35.64
C ASP A 482 -19.93 19.76 -35.52
N ASP A 483 -21.24 19.59 -35.80
CA ASP A 483 -22.30 20.61 -35.66
C ASP A 483 -22.87 20.74 -34.22
N CYS A 484 -22.39 19.95 -33.25
CA CYS A 484 -22.78 20.05 -31.82
C CYS A 484 -22.12 21.24 -31.10
N ASP A 485 -22.08 22.41 -31.75
CA ASP A 485 -21.99 23.71 -31.07
C ASP A 485 -23.38 24.09 -30.53
N HIS A 486 -23.85 23.31 -29.53
CA HIS A 486 -24.72 23.92 -28.54
C HIS A 486 -23.96 25.11 -27.97
N GLN A 487 -24.58 26.29 -28.04
CA GLN A 487 -24.02 27.52 -27.49
C GLN A 487 -23.46 27.22 -26.11
N MET A 488 -22.18 27.54 -25.89
CA MET A 488 -21.67 27.65 -24.54
C MET A 488 -22.37 28.85 -23.92
N ASP A 489 -23.54 28.62 -23.35
CA ASP A 489 -24.14 29.55 -22.41
C ASP A 489 -23.14 29.64 -21.24
N ASP A 490 -22.52 30.82 -21.09
CA ASP A 490 -21.64 31.19 -19.96
C ASP A 490 -22.39 31.23 -18.60
N ASP A 491 -23.55 30.56 -18.52
CA ASP A 491 -24.38 30.31 -17.34
C ASP A 491 -23.86 29.14 -16.47
N ALA A 492 -22.60 28.73 -16.66
CA ALA A 492 -21.78 28.22 -15.55
C ALA A 492 -21.54 29.29 -14.46
N SER A 493 -21.99 30.54 -14.68
CA SER A 493 -22.08 31.62 -13.70
C SER A 493 -23.32 31.58 -12.77
N VAL A 494 -24.03 30.45 -12.67
CA VAL A 494 -25.16 30.30 -11.73
C VAL A 494 -24.68 30.07 -10.28
N LEU A 495 -24.70 31.16 -9.51
CA LEU A 495 -24.82 31.22 -8.04
C LEU A 495 -23.66 30.65 -7.19
N SER A 496 -22.64 31.48 -6.94
CA SER A 496 -21.89 31.42 -5.67
C SER A 496 -21.63 32.79 -5.04
N THR A 497 -22.65 33.35 -4.39
CA THR A 497 -22.46 34.35 -3.30
C THR A 497 -21.99 33.68 -1.98
N GLY A 498 -21.25 32.57 -2.09
CA GLY A 498 -20.66 31.81 -1.01
C GLY A 498 -19.28 31.32 -1.44
N SER A 499 -18.34 31.27 -0.48
CA SER A 499 -16.92 30.96 -0.73
C SER A 499 -16.71 29.76 -1.66
N GLN A 500 -16.07 30.00 -2.80
CA GLN A 500 -15.61 28.93 -3.68
C GLN A 500 -14.62 28.05 -2.89
N THR A 501 -14.73 26.73 -3.05
CA THR A 501 -13.86 25.76 -2.36
C THR A 501 -13.23 24.85 -3.39
N TYR A 502 -11.91 24.96 -3.55
CA TYR A 502 -11.16 24.15 -4.50
C TYR A 502 -11.04 22.72 -4.01
N THR A 503 -11.25 21.77 -4.92
CA THR A 503 -11.23 20.32 -4.66
C THR A 503 -10.62 19.61 -5.86
N MET A 504 -10.40 18.29 -5.77
CA MET A 504 -9.91 17.51 -6.92
C MET A 504 -10.84 17.62 -8.16
N SER A 505 -12.16 17.73 -7.96
CA SER A 505 -13.13 17.88 -9.06
C SER A 505 -13.26 19.31 -9.58
N HIS A 506 -12.85 20.30 -8.77
CA HIS A 506 -12.86 21.73 -9.10
C HIS A 506 -11.52 22.35 -8.69
N PRO A 507 -10.42 22.02 -9.39
CA PRO A 507 -9.09 22.52 -9.05
C PRO A 507 -8.93 23.98 -9.43
N TYR A 508 -8.00 24.67 -8.77
CA TYR A 508 -7.52 25.99 -9.17
C TYR A 508 -6.41 25.84 -10.22
N SER A 509 -6.46 26.61 -11.32
CA SER A 509 -5.33 26.72 -12.23
C SER A 509 -4.33 27.75 -11.69
N ALA A 510 -3.10 27.33 -11.43
CA ALA A 510 -2.06 28.16 -10.84
C ALA A 510 -0.94 28.46 -11.83
N GLU A 511 -0.54 29.74 -11.91
CA GLU A 511 0.64 30.16 -12.66
C GLU A 511 1.92 29.80 -11.89
N ILE A 512 2.97 29.43 -12.62
CA ILE A 512 4.32 29.27 -12.08
C ILE A 512 4.93 30.66 -11.89
N LYS A 513 5.28 31.03 -10.66
CA LYS A 513 5.92 32.32 -10.34
C LYS A 513 7.44 32.26 -10.31
N ALA A 514 7.99 31.13 -9.86
CA ALA A 514 9.43 30.89 -9.81
C ALA A 514 9.73 29.38 -9.66
N ALA A 515 10.92 28.96 -10.07
CA ALA A 515 11.49 27.67 -9.68
C ALA A 515 13.02 27.76 -9.63
N ARG A 516 13.66 26.95 -8.78
CA ARG A 516 15.13 26.80 -8.70
C ARG A 516 15.51 25.36 -8.34
N TYR A 517 16.69 24.93 -8.77
CA TYR A 517 17.30 23.73 -8.19
C TYR A 517 17.75 24.04 -6.75
N LEU A 518 17.44 23.13 -5.83
CA LEU A 518 17.98 23.09 -4.46
C LEU A 518 19.24 22.21 -4.36
N THR A 519 19.55 21.48 -5.43
CA THR A 519 20.77 20.67 -5.59
C THR A 519 21.77 21.38 -6.48
N THR A 520 23.07 21.08 -6.35
CA THR A 520 24.10 21.65 -7.26
C THR A 520 24.06 20.96 -8.63
N SER A 521 23.02 21.27 -9.39
CA SER A 521 22.75 20.77 -10.76
C SER A 521 23.28 21.77 -11.81
N SER A 522 23.71 21.27 -12.98
CA SER A 522 24.00 22.15 -14.12
C SER A 522 22.74 22.87 -14.60
N ILE A 523 22.83 24.17 -14.86
CA ILE A 523 21.73 24.94 -15.48
C ILE A 523 21.75 24.85 -17.01
N GLU A 524 22.75 24.21 -17.63
CA GLU A 524 22.88 24.12 -19.09
C GLU A 524 21.70 23.34 -19.70
N GLY A 525 21.32 22.20 -19.09
CA GLY A 525 20.16 21.43 -19.52
C GLY A 525 18.83 22.17 -19.39
N ALA A 526 18.65 22.92 -18.30
CA ALA A 526 17.49 23.81 -18.15
C ALA A 526 17.52 24.96 -19.19
N SER A 527 18.71 25.45 -19.55
CA SER A 527 18.88 26.52 -20.54
C SER A 527 18.50 26.03 -21.94
N ARG A 528 19.04 24.89 -22.37
CA ARG A 528 18.66 24.27 -23.66
C ARG A 528 17.18 23.93 -23.68
N ALA A 529 16.63 23.40 -22.59
CA ALA A 529 15.20 23.12 -22.47
C ALA A 529 14.33 24.38 -22.60
N CYS A 530 14.70 25.48 -21.93
CA CYS A 530 14.01 26.77 -22.07
C CYS A 530 13.98 27.27 -23.52
N GLU A 531 15.07 27.09 -24.28
CA GLU A 531 15.10 27.45 -25.70
C GLU A 531 14.14 26.60 -26.56
N LYS A 532 13.93 25.33 -26.19
CA LYS A 532 12.96 24.44 -26.83
C LYS A 532 11.52 24.76 -26.47
N VAL A 533 11.23 25.08 -25.20
CA VAL A 533 9.89 25.51 -24.76
C VAL A 533 9.49 26.82 -25.48
N GLY A 534 10.41 27.77 -25.63
CA GLY A 534 10.17 29.04 -26.31
C GLY A 534 10.29 29.02 -27.85
N ALA A 535 10.41 27.84 -28.48
CA ALA A 535 10.66 27.75 -29.93
C ALA A 535 9.40 28.00 -30.78
N GLN A 536 9.43 29.07 -31.59
CA GLN A 536 8.31 29.42 -32.46
C GLN A 536 8.04 28.36 -33.54
N GLY A 537 6.76 28.06 -33.76
CA GLY A 537 6.30 27.12 -34.80
C GLY A 537 6.19 25.66 -34.34
N LEU A 538 6.55 25.34 -33.09
CA LEU A 538 6.22 24.06 -32.47
C LEU A 538 4.85 24.14 -31.78
N THR A 539 4.12 23.02 -31.76
CA THR A 539 3.01 22.84 -30.81
C THR A 539 3.54 22.71 -29.38
N SER A 540 2.70 22.99 -28.37
CA SER A 540 3.04 22.83 -26.95
C SER A 540 3.61 21.43 -26.63
N ASN A 541 3.00 20.38 -27.20
CA ASN A 541 3.45 18.99 -27.06
C ASN A 541 4.85 18.78 -27.67
N GLN A 542 5.12 19.28 -28.88
CA GLN A 542 6.44 19.16 -29.53
C GLN A 542 7.53 19.95 -28.80
N ALA A 543 7.21 21.16 -28.33
CA ALA A 543 8.12 21.99 -27.55
C ALA A 543 8.51 21.29 -26.24
N ALA A 544 7.53 20.69 -25.53
CA ALA A 544 7.77 19.91 -24.32
C ALA A 544 8.58 18.63 -24.55
N MET A 545 8.35 17.89 -25.65
CA MET A 545 9.19 16.74 -26.03
C MET A 545 10.64 17.14 -26.27
N SER A 546 10.90 18.14 -27.12
CA SER A 546 12.27 18.54 -27.42
C SER A 546 12.98 19.18 -26.22
N ALA A 547 12.23 19.83 -25.32
CA ALA A 547 12.74 20.29 -24.04
C ALA A 547 13.14 19.12 -23.12
N ARG A 548 12.32 18.06 -23.03
CA ARG A 548 12.64 16.84 -22.26
C ARG A 548 13.90 16.15 -22.79
N GLU A 549 14.02 15.98 -24.12
CA GLU A 549 15.22 15.43 -24.77
C GLU A 549 16.48 16.24 -24.43
N ALA A 550 16.38 17.57 -24.42
CA ALA A 550 17.49 18.44 -24.05
C ALA A 550 17.95 18.22 -22.60
N ILE A 551 17.01 18.16 -21.64
CA ILE A 551 17.32 17.86 -20.24
C ILE A 551 17.96 16.47 -20.11
N ASP A 552 17.43 15.48 -20.81
CA ASP A 552 17.90 14.09 -20.72
C ASP A 552 19.33 13.93 -21.24
N SER A 553 19.69 14.66 -22.30
CA SER A 553 21.07 14.70 -22.84
C SER A 553 22.09 15.38 -21.91
N GLU A 554 21.62 16.19 -20.97
CA GLU A 554 22.44 17.06 -20.10
C GLU A 554 22.59 16.51 -18.68
N PHE A 555 21.65 15.67 -18.27
CA PHE A 555 21.73 14.87 -17.04
C PHE A 555 21.82 13.39 -17.39
N PRO A 556 22.95 12.90 -17.96
CA PRO A 556 23.17 11.48 -18.15
C PRO A 556 23.18 10.75 -16.80
N LEU A 557 22.61 9.55 -16.78
CA LEU A 557 22.48 8.68 -15.59
C LEU A 557 23.43 7.47 -15.63
N ASP A 558 24.18 7.36 -16.72
CA ASP A 558 25.21 6.38 -17.03
C ASP A 558 26.50 7.06 -17.52
N GLY A 559 27.55 6.26 -17.69
CA GLY A 559 28.88 6.70 -18.09
C GLY A 559 29.96 6.39 -17.05
N ASP A 560 31.22 6.64 -17.42
CA ASP A 560 32.39 6.27 -16.62
C ASP A 560 32.50 7.02 -15.28
N ASN A 561 31.84 8.18 -15.15
CA ASN A 561 31.87 8.99 -13.94
C ASN A 561 30.62 8.77 -13.07
N VAL A 562 30.74 7.80 -12.16
CA VAL A 562 29.68 7.41 -11.21
C VAL A 562 29.23 8.56 -10.27
N ASP A 563 30.12 9.50 -9.94
CA ASP A 563 29.77 10.66 -9.10
C ASP A 563 28.86 11.65 -9.86
N ILE A 564 29.16 11.92 -11.14
CA ILE A 564 28.26 12.73 -12.00
C ILE A 564 26.91 12.03 -12.16
N ALA A 565 26.90 10.72 -12.43
CA ALA A 565 25.66 9.96 -12.58
C ALA A 565 24.80 9.97 -11.29
N ASP A 566 25.41 9.83 -10.09
CA ASP A 566 24.67 9.83 -8.82
C ASP A 566 24.08 11.20 -8.47
N ARG A 567 24.82 12.29 -8.77
CA ARG A 567 24.34 13.67 -8.66
C ARG A 567 23.21 13.95 -9.63
N ASN A 568 23.38 13.58 -10.90
CA ASN A 568 22.34 13.73 -11.92
C ASN A 568 21.07 12.93 -11.58
N ALA A 569 21.19 11.77 -10.94
CA ALA A 569 20.07 10.97 -10.44
C ALA A 569 19.38 11.56 -9.19
N LYS A 570 19.86 12.69 -8.64
CA LYS A 570 19.27 13.35 -7.46
C LYS A 570 19.14 14.85 -7.65
N ARG A 571 18.25 15.25 -8.57
CA ARG A 571 17.85 16.66 -8.74
C ARG A 571 16.66 16.98 -7.84
N VAL A 572 16.68 18.11 -7.15
CA VAL A 572 15.55 18.60 -6.34
C VAL A 572 15.21 20.02 -6.75
N ILE A 573 13.93 20.31 -6.96
CA ILE A 573 13.41 21.61 -7.41
C ILE A 573 12.51 22.18 -6.31
N GLU A 574 12.73 23.45 -5.96
CA GLU A 574 11.71 24.30 -5.31
C GLU A 574 10.91 25.01 -6.38
N MET A 575 9.59 25.02 -6.25
CA MET A 575 8.65 25.61 -7.20
C MET A 575 7.63 26.48 -6.46
N SER A 576 7.32 27.65 -7.01
CA SER A 576 6.40 28.64 -6.43
C SER A 576 5.19 28.87 -7.34
N PHE A 577 3.99 28.73 -6.79
CA PHE A 577 2.70 28.92 -7.47
C PHE A 577 2.04 30.25 -7.12
N SER A 578 1.21 30.77 -8.03
CA SER A 578 0.21 31.80 -7.71
C SER A 578 -0.87 31.25 -6.79
N LEU A 579 -1.50 32.14 -6.02
CA LEU A 579 -2.76 31.87 -5.31
C LEU A 579 -3.87 32.76 -5.88
N PRO A 580 -5.15 32.37 -5.72
CA PRO A 580 -6.29 33.19 -6.12
C PRO A 580 -6.23 34.60 -5.53
N GLU A 581 -6.55 35.62 -6.34
CA GLU A 581 -6.51 37.02 -5.89
C GLU A 581 -7.48 37.30 -4.72
N ASP A 582 -8.60 36.58 -4.67
CA ASP A 582 -9.60 36.66 -3.61
C ASP A 582 -9.19 35.96 -2.30
N SER A 583 -8.04 35.28 -2.28
CA SER A 583 -7.49 34.53 -1.14
C SER A 583 -8.43 33.43 -0.58
N THR A 584 -9.31 32.86 -1.43
CA THR A 584 -10.18 31.73 -1.06
C THR A 584 -9.41 30.43 -0.79
N LEU A 585 -8.29 30.21 -1.48
CA LEU A 585 -7.39 29.08 -1.19
C LEU A 585 -6.48 29.41 0.00
N GLN A 586 -6.95 29.05 1.19
CA GLN A 586 -6.19 29.15 2.44
C GLN A 586 -5.43 27.84 2.71
N TYR A 587 -4.21 27.97 3.22
CA TYR A 587 -3.37 26.86 3.68
C TYR A 587 -2.62 27.28 4.96
N HIS A 588 -2.10 26.31 5.69
CA HIS A 588 -1.23 26.50 6.84
C HIS A 588 0.09 25.72 6.63
N PRO A 589 1.17 26.06 7.35
CA PRO A 589 2.38 25.24 7.35
C PRO A 589 2.06 23.78 7.71
N GLY A 590 2.62 22.84 6.95
CA GLY A 590 2.37 21.41 7.09
C GLY A 590 1.16 20.87 6.32
N ASP A 591 0.37 21.73 5.67
CA ASP A 591 -0.55 21.26 4.63
C ASP A 591 0.19 20.71 3.41
N ALA A 592 -0.50 19.85 2.65
CA ALA A 592 -0.07 19.43 1.33
C ALA A 592 -0.92 20.11 0.24
N VAL A 593 -0.41 20.11 -0.98
CA VAL A 593 -1.16 20.46 -2.20
C VAL A 593 -1.23 19.25 -3.12
N GLY A 594 -2.40 18.97 -3.70
CA GLY A 594 -2.56 18.01 -4.78
C GLY A 594 -2.37 18.68 -6.12
N LEU A 595 -1.43 18.20 -6.92
CA LEU A 595 -1.19 18.64 -8.29
C LEU A 595 -1.77 17.60 -9.26
N ILE A 596 -2.52 18.06 -10.25
CA ILE A 596 -3.06 17.23 -11.34
C ILE A 596 -2.19 17.47 -12.57
N THR A 597 -1.48 16.43 -13.00
CA THR A 597 -0.64 16.44 -14.21
C THR A 597 -1.18 15.49 -15.26
N THR A 598 -0.69 15.66 -16.49
CA THR A 598 -1.15 14.93 -17.68
C THR A 598 -0.20 13.78 -18.02
N ASN A 599 -0.59 12.94 -18.98
CA ASN A 599 0.35 12.02 -19.64
C ASN A 599 1.51 12.77 -20.32
N SER A 600 2.60 12.06 -20.59
CA SER A 600 3.74 12.64 -21.31
C SER A 600 3.35 12.97 -22.76
N PRO A 601 3.80 14.10 -23.32
CA PRO A 601 3.48 14.48 -24.69
C PRO A 601 3.86 13.42 -25.74
N ALA A 602 4.93 12.66 -25.50
CA ALA A 602 5.33 11.55 -26.36
C ALA A 602 4.33 10.38 -26.34
N ALA A 603 3.82 10.02 -25.16
CA ALA A 603 2.79 8.97 -25.04
C ALA A 603 1.46 9.41 -25.67
N VAL A 604 1.05 10.66 -25.45
CA VAL A 604 -0.15 11.24 -26.08
C VAL A 604 -0.03 11.25 -27.60
N SER A 605 1.10 11.73 -28.14
CA SER A 605 1.37 11.75 -29.58
C SER A 605 1.34 10.35 -30.21
N PHE A 606 1.92 9.35 -29.54
CA PHE A 606 1.89 7.96 -30.00
C PHE A 606 0.47 7.38 -30.03
N VAL A 607 -0.31 7.54 -28.96
CA VAL A 607 -1.69 7.02 -28.88
C VAL A 607 -2.61 7.75 -29.87
N LEU A 608 -2.44 9.05 -30.10
CA LEU A 608 -3.20 9.78 -31.11
C LEU A 608 -2.86 9.33 -32.54
N SER A 609 -1.59 9.08 -32.87
CA SER A 609 -1.21 8.52 -34.19
C SER A 609 -1.85 7.14 -34.38
N MET A 610 -1.77 6.27 -33.38
CA MET A 610 -2.38 4.94 -33.37
C MET A 610 -3.89 4.99 -33.63
N LEU A 611 -4.62 5.82 -32.88
CA LEU A 611 -6.08 5.94 -33.00
C LEU A 611 -6.49 6.55 -34.36
N ASN A 612 -5.71 7.48 -34.90
CA ASN A 612 -5.93 8.03 -36.24
C ASN A 612 -5.68 6.98 -37.33
N GLU A 613 -4.54 6.28 -37.29
CA GLU A 613 -4.16 5.27 -38.29
C GLU A 613 -5.08 4.05 -38.32
N LYS A 614 -5.62 3.63 -37.17
CA LYS A 614 -6.46 2.43 -37.06
C LYS A 614 -7.97 2.72 -37.14
N HIS A 615 -8.42 3.86 -36.60
CA HIS A 615 -9.86 4.17 -36.45
C HIS A 615 -10.27 5.50 -37.09
N GLY A 616 -9.35 6.26 -37.70
CA GLY A 616 -9.64 7.55 -38.35
C GLY A 616 -9.97 8.69 -37.38
N LEU A 617 -9.64 8.54 -36.10
CA LEU A 617 -9.96 9.51 -35.06
C LEU A 617 -8.98 10.69 -35.08
N ARG A 618 -9.50 11.91 -35.26
CA ARG A 618 -8.75 13.16 -35.26
C ARG A 618 -8.64 13.73 -33.83
N PRO A 619 -7.49 14.29 -33.41
CA PRO A 619 -7.31 14.84 -32.06
C PRO A 619 -8.37 15.86 -31.61
N GLU A 620 -8.89 16.64 -32.56
CA GLU A 620 -9.81 17.75 -32.33
C GLU A 620 -11.28 17.33 -32.22
N GLN A 621 -11.64 16.09 -32.56
CA GLN A 621 -13.03 15.61 -32.49
C GLN A 621 -13.53 15.64 -31.05
N LYS A 622 -14.79 16.08 -30.88
CA LYS A 622 -15.46 16.11 -29.58
C LYS A 622 -16.04 14.74 -29.24
N ILE A 623 -15.86 14.33 -27.99
CA ILE A 623 -16.53 13.18 -27.38
C ILE A 623 -17.20 13.60 -26.06
N SER A 624 -18.26 12.91 -25.66
CA SER A 624 -18.72 12.88 -24.27
C SER A 624 -18.30 11.57 -23.64
N ILE A 625 -17.76 11.64 -22.42
CA ILE A 625 -17.44 10.48 -21.58
C ILE A 625 -18.39 10.51 -20.39
N ASP A 626 -19.15 9.43 -20.16
CA ASP A 626 -20.07 9.29 -19.02
C ASP A 626 -21.10 10.43 -18.89
N ALA A 627 -21.58 10.93 -20.03
CA ALA A 627 -22.50 12.06 -20.16
C ALA A 627 -22.00 13.39 -19.53
N ASN A 628 -20.67 13.54 -19.38
CA ASN A 628 -20.04 14.79 -19.00
C ASN A 628 -19.95 15.78 -20.18
N LEU A 629 -19.48 17.00 -19.88
CA LEU A 629 -19.22 18.04 -20.87
C LEU A 629 -18.36 17.51 -22.04
N PRO A 630 -18.62 17.95 -23.28
CA PRO A 630 -17.79 17.61 -24.44
C PRO A 630 -16.33 17.97 -24.23
N ILE A 631 -15.43 17.01 -24.48
CA ILE A 631 -13.98 17.19 -24.50
C ILE A 631 -13.41 16.68 -25.82
N THR A 632 -12.21 17.12 -26.21
CA THR A 632 -11.55 16.59 -27.41
C THR A 632 -10.93 15.21 -27.16
N ILE A 633 -10.71 14.43 -28.22
CA ILE A 633 -9.97 13.16 -28.11
C ILE A 633 -8.55 13.38 -27.56
N GLU A 634 -7.87 14.47 -27.94
CA GLU A 634 -6.60 14.86 -27.30
C GLU A 634 -6.76 15.07 -25.79
N GLN A 635 -7.78 15.79 -25.34
CA GLN A 635 -8.04 16.01 -23.92
C GLN A 635 -8.26 14.69 -23.17
N ALA A 636 -9.03 13.75 -23.75
CA ALA A 636 -9.28 12.45 -23.14
C ALA A 636 -8.00 11.60 -23.00
N VAL A 637 -7.18 11.52 -24.05
CA VAL A 637 -5.91 10.78 -24.03
C VAL A 637 -4.86 11.46 -23.12
N ARG A 638 -4.91 12.78 -22.98
CA ARG A 638 -3.97 13.57 -22.17
C ARG A 638 -4.32 13.60 -20.68
N ASP A 639 -5.61 13.67 -20.33
CA ASP A 639 -6.09 13.96 -18.97
C ASP A 639 -6.88 12.81 -18.30
N CYS A 640 -7.56 11.93 -19.05
CA CYS A 640 -8.59 11.04 -18.49
C CYS A 640 -8.14 9.59 -18.19
N MET A 641 -6.98 9.15 -18.71
CA MET A 641 -6.46 7.79 -18.55
C MET A 641 -4.96 7.80 -18.22
N ASP A 642 -4.44 6.88 -17.41
CA ASP A 642 -3.00 6.81 -17.09
C ASP A 642 -2.27 5.91 -18.08
N LEU A 643 -1.47 6.52 -18.97
CA LEU A 643 -0.67 5.82 -19.98
C LEU A 643 0.75 5.50 -19.50
N CYS A 644 1.26 6.29 -18.55
CA CYS A 644 2.69 6.40 -18.26
C CYS A 644 3.10 5.79 -16.91
N CYS A 645 2.17 5.43 -16.04
CA CYS A 645 2.49 4.69 -14.83
C CYS A 645 2.77 3.21 -15.10
N VAL A 646 3.65 2.66 -14.27
CA VAL A 646 3.95 1.22 -14.28
C VAL A 646 2.68 0.43 -14.01
N LEU A 647 2.46 -0.61 -14.81
CA LEU A 647 1.32 -1.50 -14.64
C LEU A 647 1.46 -2.28 -13.33
N LYS A 648 0.70 -1.87 -12.31
CA LYS A 648 0.63 -2.54 -11.00
C LYS A 648 -0.30 -3.76 -10.97
N ASN A 649 -1.16 -3.93 -11.97
CA ASN A 649 -2.28 -4.87 -11.95
C ASN A 649 -2.28 -5.79 -13.17
N LYS A 650 -2.20 -7.11 -12.94
CA LYS A 650 -2.20 -8.12 -14.01
C LYS A 650 -3.49 -8.14 -14.85
N ARG A 651 -4.62 -7.67 -14.31
CA ARG A 651 -5.91 -7.51 -15.04
C ARG A 651 -5.79 -6.59 -16.25
N ILE A 652 -4.97 -5.54 -16.18
CA ILE A 652 -4.80 -4.60 -17.30
C ILE A 652 -4.17 -5.34 -18.48
N LEU A 653 -3.08 -6.09 -18.24
CA LEU A 653 -2.46 -6.94 -19.27
C LEU A 653 -3.41 -8.02 -19.80
N TYR A 654 -4.15 -8.69 -18.93
CA TYR A 654 -5.14 -9.69 -19.34
C TYR A 654 -6.21 -9.11 -20.27
N THR A 655 -6.70 -7.89 -19.98
CA THR A 655 -7.75 -7.26 -20.79
C THR A 655 -7.17 -6.74 -22.11
N LEU A 656 -5.96 -6.17 -22.09
CA LEU A 656 -5.23 -5.80 -23.32
C LEU A 656 -4.99 -7.02 -24.22
N ALA A 657 -4.58 -8.17 -23.67
CA ALA A 657 -4.36 -9.41 -24.42
C ALA A 657 -5.59 -9.88 -25.23
N GLN A 658 -6.81 -9.56 -24.78
CA GLN A 658 -8.02 -9.86 -25.56
C GLN A 658 -8.13 -9.06 -26.85
N CYS A 659 -7.53 -7.85 -26.89
CA CYS A 659 -7.46 -6.97 -28.06
C CYS A 659 -6.31 -7.29 -29.02
N ALA A 660 -5.36 -8.14 -28.64
CA ALA A 660 -4.25 -8.56 -29.49
C ALA A 660 -4.77 -9.35 -30.70
N THR A 661 -4.31 -8.96 -31.89
CA THR A 661 -4.69 -9.59 -33.17
C THR A 661 -3.73 -10.70 -33.62
N ASP A 662 -2.54 -10.78 -33.02
CA ASP A 662 -1.58 -11.87 -33.20
C ASP A 662 -1.68 -12.87 -32.03
N ASP A 663 -1.77 -14.16 -32.35
CA ASP A 663 -1.96 -15.22 -31.34
C ASP A 663 -0.74 -15.43 -30.43
N ASP A 664 0.48 -15.18 -30.91
CA ASP A 664 1.70 -15.31 -30.11
C ASP A 664 1.85 -14.13 -29.13
N GLU A 665 1.65 -12.90 -29.59
CA GLU A 665 1.62 -11.71 -28.72
C GLU A 665 0.53 -11.83 -27.66
N LYS A 666 -0.66 -12.30 -28.06
CA LYS A 666 -1.78 -12.59 -27.16
C LYS A 666 -1.41 -13.58 -26.06
N ASN A 667 -0.84 -14.72 -26.43
CA ASN A 667 -0.42 -15.74 -25.47
C ASN A 667 0.75 -15.26 -24.60
N ALA A 668 1.64 -14.39 -25.09
CA ALA A 668 2.70 -13.77 -24.28
C ALA A 668 2.15 -12.80 -23.22
N LEU A 669 1.19 -11.93 -23.58
CA LEU A 669 0.51 -11.05 -22.63
C LEU A 669 -0.35 -11.83 -21.62
N PHE A 670 -0.92 -12.95 -22.05
CA PHE A 670 -1.56 -13.90 -21.16
C PHE A 670 -0.58 -14.59 -20.20
N MET A 671 0.59 -15.02 -20.65
CA MET A 671 1.63 -15.54 -19.75
C MET A 671 2.04 -14.51 -18.70
N LEU A 672 2.20 -13.23 -19.08
CA LEU A 672 2.50 -12.13 -18.15
C LEU A 672 1.36 -11.80 -17.18
N SER A 673 0.11 -12.10 -17.51
CA SER A 673 -1.04 -11.92 -16.61
C SER A 673 -1.41 -13.20 -15.84
N SER A 674 -0.67 -14.28 -16.03
CA SER A 674 -0.88 -15.55 -15.33
C SER A 674 -0.42 -15.51 -13.86
N LYS A 675 -0.95 -16.45 -13.08
CA LYS A 675 -0.61 -16.69 -11.66
C LYS A 675 0.23 -17.97 -11.45
N THR A 676 0.53 -18.69 -12.53
CA THR A 676 1.61 -19.71 -12.55
C THR A 676 2.92 -19.10 -12.05
N ARG A 677 3.80 -19.87 -11.39
CA ARG A 677 5.10 -19.40 -10.88
C ARG A 677 5.89 -18.67 -11.96
N GLU A 678 5.91 -19.25 -13.16
CA GLU A 678 6.57 -18.77 -14.36
C GLU A 678 5.98 -17.42 -14.81
N GLY A 679 4.65 -17.32 -14.90
CA GLY A 679 3.94 -16.09 -15.24
C GLY A 679 4.13 -14.96 -14.22
N THR A 680 4.14 -15.25 -12.92
CA THR A 680 4.43 -14.26 -11.87
C THR A 680 5.88 -13.78 -11.93
N ALA A 681 6.85 -14.71 -12.00
CA ALA A 681 8.26 -14.35 -12.15
C ALA A 681 8.51 -13.52 -13.42
N ALA A 682 7.80 -13.84 -14.51
CA ALA A 682 7.87 -13.07 -15.76
C ALA A 682 7.22 -11.69 -15.65
N PHE A 683 6.09 -11.55 -14.95
CA PHE A 683 5.51 -10.24 -14.64
C PHE A 683 6.47 -9.38 -13.82
N ASP A 684 7.08 -9.94 -12.78
CA ASP A 684 8.00 -9.21 -11.92
C ASP A 684 9.26 -8.74 -12.67
N GLU A 685 9.85 -9.62 -13.47
CA GLU A 685 11.04 -9.30 -14.26
C GLU A 685 10.73 -8.36 -15.44
N TYR A 686 9.67 -8.62 -16.22
CA TYR A 686 9.35 -7.86 -17.43
C TYR A 686 8.61 -6.55 -17.13
N ILE A 687 7.69 -6.52 -16.15
CA ILE A 687 6.86 -5.34 -15.84
C ILE A 687 7.41 -4.57 -14.64
N VAL A 688 7.58 -5.24 -13.49
CA VAL A 688 7.85 -4.55 -12.22
C VAL A 688 9.28 -3.99 -12.16
N LYS A 689 10.30 -4.81 -12.46
CA LYS A 689 11.71 -4.39 -12.43
C LYS A 689 12.06 -3.44 -13.59
N GLN A 690 11.52 -3.68 -14.79
CA GLN A 690 11.74 -2.82 -15.95
C GLN A 690 10.75 -1.65 -16.07
N ARG A 691 9.84 -1.52 -15.09
CA ARG A 691 8.92 -0.37 -14.91
C ARG A 691 8.09 -0.08 -16.16
N ARG A 692 7.53 -1.12 -16.78
CA ARG A 692 6.71 -0.98 -18.00
C ARG A 692 5.31 -0.45 -17.71
N SER A 693 4.91 0.53 -18.50
CA SER A 693 3.63 1.25 -18.47
C SER A 693 2.73 0.82 -19.63
N ALA A 694 1.46 1.28 -19.64
CA ALA A 694 0.51 0.93 -20.69
C ALA A 694 1.00 1.31 -22.09
N VAL A 695 1.62 2.50 -22.25
CA VAL A 695 2.17 2.93 -23.54
C VAL A 695 3.33 2.04 -24.01
N ASP A 696 4.14 1.52 -23.09
CA ASP A 696 5.27 0.64 -23.40
C ASP A 696 4.78 -0.70 -23.95
N ILE A 697 3.71 -1.25 -23.36
CA ILE A 697 3.09 -2.50 -23.83
C ILE A 697 2.45 -2.30 -25.21
N LEU A 698 1.81 -1.15 -25.47
CA LEU A 698 1.27 -0.82 -26.80
C LEU A 698 2.35 -0.61 -27.88
N GLN A 699 3.57 -0.23 -27.48
CA GLN A 699 4.73 -0.12 -28.37
C GLN A 699 5.43 -1.47 -28.59
N GLU A 700 5.62 -2.26 -27.52
CA GLU A 700 6.35 -3.53 -27.54
C GLU A 700 5.52 -4.70 -28.09
N PHE A 701 4.18 -4.58 -28.15
CA PHE A 701 3.25 -5.55 -28.76
C PHE A 701 2.33 -4.87 -29.79
N PRO A 702 2.79 -4.63 -31.04
CA PRO A 702 2.04 -3.88 -32.04
C PRO A 702 0.67 -4.46 -32.43
N SER A 703 0.39 -5.75 -32.20
CA SER A 703 -0.94 -6.32 -32.49
C SER A 703 -2.05 -5.78 -31.59
N LEU A 704 -1.69 -5.18 -30.44
CA LEU A 704 -2.61 -4.46 -29.55
C LEU A 704 -3.10 -3.12 -30.11
N GLN A 705 -2.38 -2.54 -31.06
CA GLN A 705 -2.63 -1.16 -31.53
C GLN A 705 -3.99 -0.99 -32.21
N ASN A 706 -4.70 -2.09 -32.50
CA ASN A 706 -6.08 -2.07 -32.99
C ASN A 706 -7.14 -1.78 -31.90
N ILE A 707 -6.74 -1.59 -30.64
CA ILE A 707 -7.64 -1.21 -29.54
C ILE A 707 -8.36 0.13 -29.83
N THR A 708 -9.63 0.23 -29.44
CA THR A 708 -10.44 1.45 -29.64
C THR A 708 -10.24 2.46 -28.49
N LEU A 709 -10.66 3.71 -28.70
CA LEU A 709 -10.67 4.72 -27.63
C LEU A 709 -11.56 4.33 -26.44
N GLU A 710 -12.75 3.78 -26.70
CA GLU A 710 -13.63 3.19 -25.67
C GLU A 710 -12.91 2.04 -24.91
N GLY A 711 -12.16 1.21 -25.63
CA GLY A 711 -11.35 0.13 -25.05
C GLY A 711 -10.24 0.64 -24.14
N LEU A 712 -9.50 1.67 -24.54
CA LEU A 712 -8.47 2.29 -23.71
C LEU A 712 -9.07 2.93 -22.44
N LEU A 713 -10.15 3.71 -22.59
CA LEU A 713 -10.87 4.34 -21.48
C LEU A 713 -11.43 3.32 -20.47
N GLY A 714 -11.91 2.17 -20.92
CA GLY A 714 -12.48 1.14 -20.04
C GLY A 714 -11.46 0.15 -19.46
N VAL A 715 -10.19 0.18 -19.91
CA VAL A 715 -9.11 -0.70 -19.44
C VAL A 715 -8.13 0.02 -18.54
N LEU A 716 -7.84 1.30 -18.81
CA LEU A 716 -6.85 2.07 -18.08
C LEU A 716 -7.48 2.89 -16.94
N PRO A 717 -6.84 2.96 -15.76
CA PRO A 717 -7.32 3.79 -14.66
C PRO A 717 -7.17 5.28 -14.99
N PRO A 718 -7.93 6.18 -14.35
CA PRO A 718 -7.74 7.62 -14.49
C PRO A 718 -6.42 8.09 -13.85
N ILE A 719 -5.89 9.22 -14.33
CA ILE A 719 -4.65 9.81 -13.80
C ILE A 719 -4.88 10.30 -12.36
N ALA A 720 -4.18 9.71 -11.39
CA ALA A 720 -4.24 10.14 -9.99
C ALA A 720 -3.52 11.49 -9.75
N PRO A 721 -4.01 12.37 -8.86
CA PRO A 721 -3.26 13.54 -8.43
C PRO A 721 -2.03 13.14 -7.60
N ARG A 722 -0.98 13.96 -7.63
CA ARG A 722 0.26 13.78 -6.85
C ARG A 722 0.34 14.85 -5.76
N TYR A 723 0.65 14.43 -4.54
CA TYR A 723 0.64 15.31 -3.37
C TYR A 723 2.05 15.75 -2.98
N TYR A 724 2.20 17.01 -2.60
CA TYR A 724 3.47 17.60 -2.15
C TYR A 724 3.25 18.44 -0.88
N SER A 725 4.08 18.23 0.13
CA SER A 725 4.05 19.03 1.38
C SER A 725 4.52 20.46 1.11
N ILE A 726 3.76 21.44 1.60
CA ILE A 726 3.95 22.87 1.31
C ILE A 726 5.15 23.40 2.11
N SER A 727 6.12 24.02 1.41
CA SER A 727 7.37 24.54 1.98
C SER A 727 7.37 26.04 2.32
N SER A 728 6.24 26.72 2.14
CA SER A 728 6.05 28.13 2.44
C SER A 728 5.19 28.37 3.69
N SER A 729 5.23 29.60 4.21
CA SER A 729 4.30 30.09 5.21
C SER A 729 3.31 31.07 4.57
N PRO A 730 2.01 30.99 4.86
CA PRO A 730 1.02 31.98 4.39
C PRO A 730 1.22 33.38 5.03
N LEU A 731 2.06 33.49 6.06
CA LEU A 731 2.40 34.77 6.70
C LEU A 731 3.66 35.43 6.09
N ASP A 732 4.44 34.69 5.29
CA ASP A 732 5.69 35.18 4.70
C ASP A 732 5.41 36.07 3.48
N LYS A 733 5.16 37.36 3.74
CA LYS A 733 4.91 38.39 2.73
C LYS A 733 6.20 38.91 2.08
N GLU A 734 7.38 38.50 2.55
CA GLU A 734 8.67 38.92 1.97
C GLU A 734 8.94 38.18 0.64
N ARG A 735 8.36 36.97 0.44
CA ARG A 735 8.41 36.19 -0.81
C ARG A 735 7.53 36.73 -1.98
N GLY A 736 6.97 37.93 -1.85
CA GLY A 736 6.07 38.53 -2.84
C GLY A 736 4.58 38.24 -2.57
N LYS A 737 3.69 38.72 -3.46
CA LYS A 737 2.24 38.54 -3.30
C LYS A 737 1.88 37.04 -3.23
N SER A 738 1.14 36.66 -2.18
CA SER A 738 0.43 35.39 -1.97
C SER A 738 0.91 34.23 -2.86
N CYS A 739 2.04 33.63 -2.51
CA CYS A 739 2.57 32.45 -3.18
C CYS A 739 2.58 31.22 -2.26
N LEU A 740 2.51 30.04 -2.88
CA LEU A 740 2.63 28.74 -2.24
C LEU A 740 3.84 28.05 -2.84
N THR A 741 4.76 27.53 -2.02
CA THR A 741 5.93 26.79 -2.52
C THR A 741 5.87 25.31 -2.16
N VAL A 742 6.46 24.48 -3.02
CA VAL A 742 6.70 23.06 -2.77
C VAL A 742 8.13 22.72 -3.16
N ALA A 743 8.68 21.65 -2.57
CA ALA A 743 9.96 21.09 -3.00
C ALA A 743 9.80 19.60 -3.32
N PHE A 744 10.32 19.17 -4.47
CA PHE A 744 10.21 17.77 -4.93
C PHE A 744 11.51 17.27 -5.54
N SER A 745 11.79 15.98 -5.34
CA SER A 745 12.86 15.29 -6.07
C SER A 745 12.35 14.91 -7.46
N VAL A 746 13.14 15.14 -8.49
CA VAL A 746 12.83 14.64 -9.83
C VAL A 746 13.06 13.14 -9.85
N VAL A 747 12.01 12.37 -10.15
CA VAL A 747 12.11 10.92 -10.31
C VAL A 747 12.66 10.64 -11.71
N ASP A 748 13.92 10.24 -11.77
CA ASP A 748 14.66 9.98 -13.02
C ASP A 748 15.80 9.00 -12.71
N TYR A 749 15.69 7.76 -13.17
CA TYR A 749 16.64 6.68 -12.85
C TYR A 749 16.74 5.64 -13.99
N LEU A 750 17.75 4.78 -13.92
CA LEU A 750 17.91 3.64 -14.83
C LEU A 750 17.39 2.35 -14.18
N THR A 751 16.70 1.51 -14.94
CA THR A 751 16.32 0.15 -14.51
C THR A 751 17.55 -0.74 -14.32
N PRO A 752 17.43 -1.87 -13.58
CA PRO A 752 18.42 -2.94 -13.65
C PRO A 752 18.56 -3.45 -15.09
N SER A 753 19.77 -3.84 -15.50
CA SER A 753 19.98 -4.49 -16.80
C SER A 753 19.16 -5.78 -16.88
N LEU A 754 18.39 -5.97 -17.96
CA LEU A 754 17.69 -7.23 -18.22
C LEU A 754 18.64 -8.20 -18.90
N VAL A 755 18.78 -9.44 -18.41
CA VAL A 755 19.65 -10.44 -19.06
C VAL A 755 18.84 -11.22 -20.09
N VAL A 756 19.23 -11.13 -21.36
CA VAL A 756 18.65 -11.86 -22.50
C VAL A 756 19.80 -12.54 -23.27
N ASP A 757 19.71 -13.83 -23.53
CA ASP A 757 20.75 -14.64 -24.21
C ASP A 757 22.17 -14.56 -23.57
N ASN A 758 22.25 -14.50 -22.24
CA ASN A 758 23.49 -14.22 -21.49
C ASN A 758 24.18 -12.89 -21.87
N LYS A 759 23.42 -11.94 -22.43
CA LYS A 759 23.83 -10.56 -22.69
C LYS A 759 22.97 -9.62 -21.86
N GLU A 760 23.57 -8.58 -21.31
CA GLU A 760 22.78 -7.49 -20.74
C GLU A 760 22.12 -6.70 -21.88
N VAL A 761 20.79 -6.71 -21.91
CA VAL A 761 19.99 -5.73 -22.64
C VAL A 761 20.01 -4.45 -21.82
N GLY A 762 20.28 -3.34 -22.52
CA GLY A 762 20.59 -2.05 -21.90
C GLY A 762 19.52 -1.56 -20.93
N LYS A 763 19.97 -0.82 -19.92
CA LYS A 763 19.12 -0.22 -18.89
C LYS A 763 18.16 0.79 -19.51
N ARG A 764 16.92 0.85 -19.02
CA ARG A 764 15.91 1.79 -19.44
C ARG A 764 15.89 3.02 -18.54
N ARG A 765 15.83 4.22 -19.11
CA ARG A 765 15.55 5.45 -18.35
C ARG A 765 14.06 5.52 -17.99
N VAL A 766 13.77 5.70 -16.71
CA VAL A 766 12.42 5.75 -16.14
C VAL A 766 12.24 7.10 -15.46
N GLN A 767 11.19 7.82 -15.85
CA GLN A 767 10.88 9.15 -15.37
C GLN A 767 9.52 9.18 -14.67
N GLY A 768 9.41 9.96 -13.60
CA GLY A 768 8.12 10.20 -12.94
C GLY A 768 7.26 11.14 -13.76
N VAL A 769 6.03 10.72 -14.09
CA VAL A 769 5.05 11.46 -14.91
C VAL A 769 4.93 12.93 -14.49
N THR A 770 4.57 13.16 -13.23
CA THR A 770 4.43 14.50 -12.64
C THR A 770 5.76 15.25 -12.60
N THR A 771 6.82 14.66 -12.03
CA THR A 771 8.06 15.39 -11.74
C THR A 771 8.88 15.70 -12.99
N GLY A 772 8.85 14.83 -14.00
CA GLY A 772 9.51 15.07 -15.29
C GLY A 772 8.79 16.16 -16.09
N TYR A 773 7.45 16.18 -16.07
CA TYR A 773 6.65 17.28 -16.63
C TYR A 773 6.93 18.61 -15.92
N LEU A 774 6.91 18.62 -14.58
CA LEU A 774 7.21 19.82 -13.78
C LEU A 774 8.63 20.35 -14.04
N GLU A 775 9.64 19.49 -14.15
CA GLU A 775 11.01 19.91 -14.52
C GLU A 775 11.05 20.59 -15.90
N THR A 776 10.33 20.04 -16.89
CA THR A 776 10.23 20.63 -18.24
C THR A 776 9.54 22.00 -18.25
N VAL A 777 8.40 22.18 -17.58
CA VAL A 777 7.70 23.48 -17.55
C VAL A 777 8.38 24.52 -16.66
N CYS A 778 9.16 24.08 -15.66
CA CYS A 778 9.98 24.96 -14.83
C CYS A 778 11.26 25.43 -15.52
N ALA A 779 11.69 24.82 -16.64
CA ALA A 779 12.95 25.11 -17.31
C ALA A 779 13.24 26.61 -17.52
N PRO A 780 12.30 27.48 -17.95
CA PRO A 780 12.55 28.92 -18.12
C PRO A 780 12.96 29.66 -16.83
N PHE A 781 12.47 29.20 -15.69
CA PHE A 781 12.83 29.73 -14.37
C PHE A 781 14.15 29.13 -13.87
N LEU A 782 14.33 27.82 -14.04
CA LEU A 782 15.52 27.07 -13.60
C LEU A 782 16.82 27.57 -14.23
N CYS A 783 16.78 28.08 -15.46
CA CYS A 783 17.94 28.69 -16.13
C CYS A 783 18.02 30.22 -16.00
N ASN A 784 17.04 30.87 -15.36
CA ASN A 784 16.93 32.33 -15.22
C ASN A 784 17.15 33.08 -16.56
N SER A 785 16.48 32.63 -17.64
CA SER A 785 16.80 33.10 -19.00
C SER A 785 16.50 34.58 -19.27
N GLY A 786 15.71 35.22 -18.40
CA GLY A 786 15.21 36.60 -18.56
C GLY A 786 14.29 36.80 -19.77
N LYS A 787 14.01 35.76 -20.56
CA LYS A 787 13.12 35.79 -21.72
C LYS A 787 11.70 35.46 -21.26
N PRO A 788 10.67 36.24 -21.64
CA PRO A 788 9.29 35.82 -21.43
C PRO A 788 9.01 34.58 -22.28
N VAL A 789 8.75 33.46 -21.61
CA VAL A 789 8.30 32.21 -22.21
C VAL A 789 6.94 31.90 -21.61
N GLU A 790 5.95 31.65 -22.46
CA GLU A 790 4.62 31.25 -22.02
C GLU A 790 4.70 29.81 -21.49
N VAL A 791 4.23 29.60 -20.26
CA VAL A 791 4.25 28.30 -19.56
C VAL A 791 2.82 27.91 -19.20
N PRO A 792 2.48 26.61 -19.24
CA PRO A 792 1.13 26.16 -18.91
C PRO A 792 0.84 26.35 -17.41
N GLU A 793 -0.42 26.64 -17.10
CA GLU A 793 -0.93 26.65 -15.73
C GLU A 793 -0.99 25.22 -15.17
N ILE A 794 -0.75 25.08 -13.86
CA ILE A 794 -0.82 23.81 -13.15
C ILE A 794 -2.12 23.74 -12.35
N LYS A 795 -2.93 22.71 -12.61
CA LYS A 795 -4.15 22.43 -11.84
C LYS A 795 -3.76 21.94 -10.44
N MET A 796 -4.16 22.67 -9.41
CA MET A 796 -3.88 22.34 -8.01
C MET A 796 -5.09 22.48 -7.09
N PHE A 797 -5.09 21.74 -5.98
CA PHE A 797 -6.11 21.84 -4.93
C PHE A 797 -5.49 21.61 -3.53
N PRO A 798 -6.00 22.25 -2.47
CA PRO A 798 -5.47 22.05 -1.12
C PRO A 798 -5.76 20.64 -0.59
N LYS A 799 -4.80 20.05 0.12
CA LYS A 799 -4.98 18.84 0.93
C LYS A 799 -4.64 19.19 2.39
N PRO A 800 -5.65 19.56 3.21
CA PRO A 800 -5.41 19.95 4.60
C PRO A 800 -4.92 18.77 5.45
N THR A 801 -3.77 18.95 6.11
CA THR A 801 -3.16 17.97 7.02
C THR A 801 -3.31 18.48 8.45
N ALA A 802 -4.53 18.37 9.01
CA ALA A 802 -4.88 18.99 10.30
C ALA A 802 -4.03 18.52 11.48
N GLU A 803 -3.48 17.30 11.42
CA GLU A 803 -2.62 16.74 12.46
C GLU A 803 -1.16 17.22 12.35
N PHE A 804 -0.67 17.49 11.14
CA PHE A 804 0.70 17.98 10.90
C PHE A 804 0.76 19.50 11.02
N ARG A 805 0.66 19.98 12.26
CA ARG A 805 0.64 21.41 12.61
C ARG A 805 1.67 21.72 13.68
N MET A 806 2.25 22.92 13.62
CA MET A 806 3.02 23.46 14.74
C MET A 806 2.16 23.57 16.01
N PRO A 807 2.76 23.51 17.22
CA PRO A 807 2.04 23.74 18.45
C PRO A 807 1.48 25.17 18.49
N ALA A 808 0.20 25.33 18.84
CA ALA A 808 -0.42 26.66 19.00
C ALA A 808 0.20 27.48 20.15
N ASP A 809 0.82 26.78 21.11
CA ASP A 809 1.62 27.36 22.19
C ASP A 809 3.08 27.44 21.74
N LEU A 810 3.54 28.65 21.37
CA LEU A 810 4.90 28.88 20.87
C LEU A 810 5.99 28.66 21.92
N SER A 811 5.65 28.56 23.21
CA SER A 811 6.62 28.27 24.28
C SER A 811 7.10 26.82 24.29
N LYS A 812 6.38 25.91 23.62
CA LYS A 812 6.79 24.52 23.48
C LYS A 812 7.98 24.40 22.53
N PRO A 813 9.07 23.71 22.92
CA PRO A 813 10.15 23.40 22.00
C PRO A 813 9.70 22.45 20.90
N ILE A 814 10.40 22.48 19.78
CA ILE A 814 10.08 21.71 18.58
C ILE A 814 11.33 20.96 18.10
N VAL A 815 11.17 19.68 17.75
CA VAL A 815 12.22 18.86 17.12
C VAL A 815 11.75 18.44 15.74
N LEU A 816 12.47 18.84 14.69
CA LEU A 816 12.12 18.61 13.29
C LEU A 816 13.10 17.62 12.66
N ILE A 817 12.64 16.46 12.20
CA ILE A 817 13.49 15.38 11.64
C ILE A 817 13.06 15.11 10.20
N GLY A 818 13.82 15.66 9.24
CA GLY A 818 13.42 15.71 7.83
C GLY A 818 14.60 15.59 6.87
N PRO A 819 15.14 14.38 6.64
CA PRO A 819 16.18 14.16 5.65
C PRO A 819 15.66 14.29 4.21
N GLY A 820 16.51 14.78 3.31
CA GLY A 820 16.16 15.06 1.92
C GLY A 820 14.95 15.98 1.81
N THR A 821 14.01 15.67 0.92
CA THR A 821 12.78 16.43 0.73
C THR A 821 11.84 16.42 1.95
N GLY A 822 12.13 15.61 2.99
CA GLY A 822 11.47 15.69 4.30
C GLY A 822 11.61 17.07 4.97
N ILE A 823 12.60 17.87 4.58
CA ILE A 823 12.75 19.25 5.08
C ILE A 823 11.66 20.21 4.58
N ALA A 824 10.92 19.86 3.52
CA ALA A 824 9.98 20.78 2.85
C ALA A 824 8.97 21.45 3.79
N PRO A 825 8.09 20.73 4.53
CA PRO A 825 7.14 21.38 5.43
C PRO A 825 7.80 22.09 6.61
N PHE A 826 9.02 21.71 6.96
CA PHE A 826 9.80 22.36 8.02
C PHE A 826 10.33 23.73 7.62
N MET A 827 10.62 23.97 6.34
CA MET A 827 10.85 25.35 5.85
C MET A 827 9.59 26.21 6.04
N GLY A 828 8.40 25.65 5.80
CA GLY A 828 7.13 26.33 6.09
C GLY A 828 6.96 26.64 7.58
N PHE A 829 7.26 25.69 8.46
CA PHE A 829 7.22 25.88 9.92
C PHE A 829 8.20 26.98 10.37
N LEU A 830 9.46 26.91 9.93
CA LEU A 830 10.53 27.83 10.32
C LEU A 830 10.26 29.26 9.83
N SER A 831 9.85 29.44 8.56
CA SER A 831 9.43 30.76 8.05
C SER A 831 8.20 31.29 8.80
N HIS A 832 7.23 30.45 9.14
CA HIS A 832 6.06 30.87 9.91
C HIS A 832 6.44 31.34 11.32
N ARG A 833 7.29 30.58 12.01
CA ARG A 833 7.82 30.95 13.32
C ARG A 833 8.60 32.26 13.28
N HIS A 834 9.50 32.42 12.31
CA HIS A 834 10.30 33.64 12.14
C HIS A 834 9.43 34.89 11.95
N VAL A 835 8.35 34.81 11.16
CA VAL A 835 7.40 35.92 10.99
C VAL A 835 6.61 36.20 12.28
N LEU A 836 6.21 35.17 13.03
CA LEU A 836 5.53 35.36 14.32
C LEU A 836 6.46 36.04 15.34
N GLU A 837 7.70 35.59 15.47
CA GLU A 837 8.70 36.19 16.38
C GLU A 837 8.98 37.67 16.01
N LYS A 838 9.26 37.96 14.74
CA LYS A 838 9.37 39.34 14.20
C LYS A 838 8.16 40.22 14.58
N SER A 839 6.94 39.65 14.52
CA SER A 839 5.72 40.39 14.85
C SER A 839 5.61 40.71 16.34
N MET A 840 6.03 39.80 17.22
CA MET A 840 6.05 40.02 18.67
C MET A 840 7.00 41.14 19.06
N ASP A 841 8.22 41.14 18.53
CA ASP A 841 9.22 42.20 18.74
C ASP A 841 8.63 43.59 18.41
N SER A 842 8.03 43.71 17.23
CA SER A 842 7.46 44.97 16.72
C SER A 842 6.28 45.53 17.53
N SER A 843 5.59 44.67 18.28
CA SER A 843 4.43 45.06 19.10
C SER A 843 4.80 45.71 20.44
N SER A 844 6.08 45.62 20.84
CA SER A 844 6.58 46.09 22.13
C SER A 844 6.94 47.59 22.14
N THR A 845 5.92 48.47 22.04
CA THR A 845 6.15 49.92 22.23
C THR A 845 6.63 50.24 23.66
N PRO A 846 7.61 51.15 23.83
CA PRO A 846 8.12 51.49 25.14
C PRO A 846 7.14 52.39 25.90
N THR A 847 6.44 51.83 26.89
CA THR A 847 5.71 52.63 27.88
C THR A 847 6.70 53.36 28.79
N ASN A 848 7.03 54.60 28.42
CA ASN A 848 7.65 55.57 29.32
C ASN A 848 6.68 55.89 30.46
N GLU A 849 6.74 55.17 31.58
CA GLU A 849 6.33 55.68 32.90
C GLU A 849 6.72 54.71 34.03
N THR A 850 7.86 54.97 34.66
CA THR A 850 8.00 55.02 36.14
C THR A 850 9.43 55.43 36.47
N SER A 851 9.61 56.72 36.74
CA SER A 851 10.82 57.24 37.35
C SER A 851 10.88 56.83 38.83
N TYR A 852 11.91 56.08 39.23
CA TYR A 852 12.37 56.04 40.62
C TYR A 852 13.78 56.66 40.70
N PRO A 853 14.16 57.31 41.80
CA PRO A 853 15.41 58.06 41.88
C PRO A 853 16.62 57.12 41.88
N MET A 854 17.75 57.62 41.37
CA MET A 854 19.03 56.93 41.50
C MET A 854 19.50 56.95 42.96
N GLU A 855 20.00 55.81 43.44
CA GLU A 855 21.09 55.77 44.40
C GLU A 855 22.29 55.16 43.66
N GLU A 856 23.43 55.84 43.72
CA GLU A 856 24.68 55.43 43.07
C GLU A 856 25.43 54.45 43.98
N GLU A 857 25.86 53.28 43.47
CA GLU A 857 27.06 52.61 43.99
C GLU A 857 27.67 51.61 42.98
N ASP A 858 28.98 51.74 42.79
CA ASP A 858 29.98 50.80 42.25
C ASP A 858 29.63 49.80 41.11
N GLY A 859 30.06 50.18 39.90
CA GLY A 859 31.30 49.63 39.35
C GLY A 859 31.43 48.11 39.08
N SER A 860 31.44 47.77 37.78
CA SER A 860 32.04 46.59 37.11
C SER A 860 31.10 45.52 36.54
N ASN A 861 31.56 44.92 35.43
CA ASN A 861 30.93 43.90 34.59
C ASN A 861 29.64 44.32 33.86
N GLY A 862 29.82 44.79 32.62
CA GLY A 862 28.73 44.96 31.66
C GLY A 862 28.13 43.62 31.24
N VAL A 863 27.01 43.25 31.87
CA VAL A 863 26.08 42.24 31.36
C VAL A 863 25.03 42.98 30.53
N THR A 864 24.97 42.71 29.23
CA THR A 864 23.85 43.17 28.41
C THR A 864 22.59 42.47 28.87
N HIS A 865 21.68 43.22 29.50
CA HIS A 865 20.36 42.70 29.88
C HIS A 865 19.59 42.28 28.62
N PHE A 866 19.61 40.99 28.33
CA PHE A 866 18.76 40.37 27.33
C PHE A 866 17.31 40.61 27.75
N ARG A 867 16.59 41.42 26.98
CA ARG A 867 15.19 41.76 27.24
C ARG A 867 14.36 40.53 26.87
N SER A 868 14.00 39.73 27.87
CA SER A 868 13.32 38.44 27.65
C SER A 868 11.97 38.66 26.98
N LEU A 869 11.87 38.28 25.71
CA LEU A 869 10.61 38.04 25.03
C LEU A 869 9.79 36.99 25.81
N PRO A 870 8.45 36.95 25.68
CA PRO A 870 7.66 35.84 26.20
C PRO A 870 8.30 34.52 25.72
N HIS A 871 8.59 33.60 26.63
CA HIS A 871 9.53 32.49 26.38
C HIS A 871 9.10 31.65 25.17
N VAL A 872 9.73 31.90 24.03
CA VAL A 872 9.55 31.14 22.79
C VAL A 872 10.40 29.89 22.89
N GLY A 873 9.81 28.72 22.61
CA GLY A 873 10.50 27.44 22.73
C GLY A 873 11.65 27.29 21.74
N GLU A 874 12.64 26.47 22.07
CA GLU A 874 13.76 26.21 21.17
C GLU A 874 13.36 25.29 20.01
N VAL A 875 13.96 25.48 18.82
CA VAL A 875 13.75 24.59 17.66
C VAL A 875 15.06 23.87 17.30
N ASP A 876 15.03 22.54 17.31
CA ASP A 876 16.11 21.70 16.80
C ASP A 876 15.73 21.11 15.44
N VAL A 877 16.67 21.12 14.49
CA VAL A 877 16.50 20.57 13.15
C VAL A 877 17.51 19.46 12.90
N PHE A 878 17.02 18.31 12.44
CA PHE A 878 17.79 17.15 12.00
C PHE A 878 17.57 16.98 10.50
N PHE A 879 18.59 17.33 9.73
CA PHE A 879 18.62 17.18 8.29
C PHE A 879 19.62 16.07 7.90
N GLY A 880 19.41 15.44 6.74
CA GLY A 880 20.35 14.46 6.22
C GLY A 880 20.24 14.31 4.71
N CYS A 881 21.36 14.09 4.05
CA CYS A 881 21.43 13.94 2.59
C CYS A 881 22.59 13.01 2.18
N ARG A 882 22.94 12.95 0.89
CA ARG A 882 24.09 12.19 0.41
C ARG A 882 25.40 12.94 0.66
N HIS A 883 25.44 14.20 0.21
CA HIS A 883 26.65 15.01 0.05
C HIS A 883 26.42 16.48 0.44
N ALA A 884 27.23 17.01 1.34
CA ALA A 884 27.15 18.39 1.84
C ALA A 884 27.39 19.48 0.76
N GLU A 885 28.08 19.09 -0.33
CA GLU A 885 28.39 19.92 -1.51
C GLU A 885 27.32 19.82 -2.62
N HIS A 886 26.33 18.92 -2.50
CA HIS A 886 25.39 18.66 -3.61
C HIS A 886 23.91 18.65 -3.26
N ASP A 887 23.47 17.85 -2.29
CA ASP A 887 22.04 17.69 -1.96
C ASP A 887 21.67 18.16 -0.56
N TRP A 888 22.47 19.07 0.01
CA TRP A 888 22.10 19.86 1.18
C TRP A 888 21.08 20.93 0.80
N LEU A 889 19.81 20.52 0.72
CA LEU A 889 18.68 21.37 0.40
C LEU A 889 18.55 22.52 1.41
N TYR A 890 18.27 23.73 0.91
CA TYR A 890 18.07 24.94 1.73
C TYR A 890 19.26 25.27 2.66
N LYS A 891 20.49 24.93 2.26
CA LYS A 891 21.72 25.11 3.06
C LYS A 891 21.87 26.53 3.59
N GLU A 892 21.76 27.53 2.71
CA GLU A 892 21.94 28.94 3.06
C GLU A 892 20.81 29.43 3.97
N GLU A 893 19.55 29.04 3.70
CA GLU A 893 18.40 29.42 4.53
C GLU A 893 18.45 28.78 5.92
N LEU A 894 18.76 27.49 6.02
CA LEU A 894 18.90 26.78 7.30
C LEU A 894 20.07 27.34 8.12
N GLN A 895 21.20 27.66 7.49
CA GLN A 895 22.33 28.31 8.16
C GLN A 895 21.98 29.73 8.62
N SER A 896 21.25 30.50 7.81
CA SER A 896 20.77 31.84 8.18
C SER A 896 19.79 31.80 9.36
N LEU A 897 18.83 30.86 9.34
CA LEU A 897 17.86 30.66 10.43
C LEU A 897 18.53 30.18 11.73
N HIS A 898 19.62 29.41 11.64
CA HIS A 898 20.43 29.02 12.79
C HIS A 898 21.25 30.19 13.36
N GLN A 899 21.92 30.95 12.49
CA GLN A 899 22.67 32.16 12.89
C GLN A 899 21.75 33.26 13.45
N GLY A 900 20.52 33.35 12.95
CA GLY A 900 19.47 34.24 13.45
C GLY A 900 18.76 33.76 14.72
N GLY A 901 19.10 32.58 15.25
CA GLY A 901 18.56 32.05 16.51
C GLY A 901 17.19 31.35 16.42
N ILE A 902 16.54 31.32 15.24
CA ILE A 902 15.26 30.61 15.03
C ILE A 902 15.46 29.09 15.17
N ILE A 903 16.58 28.58 14.63
CA ILE A 903 17.03 27.20 14.88
C ILE A 903 18.08 27.25 15.98
N ALA A 904 17.78 26.67 17.14
CA ALA A 904 18.71 26.56 18.25
C ALA A 904 19.87 25.62 17.93
N ASN A 905 19.60 24.45 17.32
CA ASN A 905 20.62 23.50 16.86
C ASN A 905 20.26 22.92 15.49
N LEU A 906 21.22 22.97 14.56
CA LEU A 906 21.13 22.34 13.25
C LEU A 906 22.06 21.11 13.21
N TYR A 907 21.48 19.92 13.28
CA TYR A 907 22.17 18.64 13.16
C TYR A 907 22.09 18.14 11.72
N THR A 908 23.23 17.76 11.14
CA THR A 908 23.31 17.25 9.76
C THR A 908 23.97 15.87 9.69
N ALA A 909 23.47 15.01 8.81
CA ALA A 909 24.04 13.70 8.51
C ALA A 909 24.34 13.55 7.01
N PHE A 910 25.58 13.23 6.64
CA PHE A 910 26.01 13.10 5.25
C PHE A 910 26.38 11.65 4.95
N SER A 911 25.47 10.95 4.27
CA SER A 911 25.54 9.50 4.13
C SER A 911 26.62 8.97 3.18
N ARG A 912 27.34 9.84 2.45
CA ARG A 912 28.34 9.42 1.45
C ARG A 912 29.68 10.16 1.48
N ASP A 913 29.80 11.30 2.15
CA ASP A 913 31.02 12.15 2.09
C ASP A 913 32.28 11.50 2.70
N ASN A 914 32.12 10.66 3.73
CA ASN A 914 33.24 10.10 4.51
C ASN A 914 33.45 8.59 4.31
N GLY A 915 32.83 7.97 3.29
CA GLY A 915 32.89 6.52 3.02
C GLY A 915 32.15 5.63 4.04
N LYS A 916 31.93 6.12 5.27
CA LYS A 916 30.98 5.56 6.24
C LYS A 916 29.62 6.22 6.03
N LYS A 917 28.57 5.39 5.91
CA LYS A 917 27.18 5.87 5.94
C LYS A 917 26.84 6.35 7.35
N GLU A 918 26.32 7.57 7.44
CA GLU A 918 25.78 8.18 8.64
C GLU A 918 24.43 8.81 8.31
N TYR A 919 23.41 8.47 9.08
CA TYR A 919 22.03 8.93 8.92
C TYR A 919 21.57 9.73 10.16
N VAL A 920 20.38 10.34 10.10
CA VAL A 920 19.87 11.18 11.19
C VAL A 920 19.74 10.40 12.51
N GLN A 921 19.29 9.14 12.44
CA GLN A 921 19.22 8.22 13.59
C GLN A 921 20.59 7.90 14.21
N ASP A 922 21.66 7.87 13.40
CA ASP A 922 23.03 7.70 13.90
C ASP A 922 23.48 8.93 14.67
N VAL A 923 23.20 10.14 14.16
CA VAL A 923 23.54 11.40 14.85
C VAL A 923 22.81 11.49 16.19
N MET A 924 21.51 11.19 16.21
CA MET A 924 20.68 11.16 17.42
C MET A 924 21.22 10.18 18.48
N THR A 925 21.67 9.01 18.06
CA THR A 925 22.06 7.90 18.95
C THR A 925 23.54 7.98 19.38
N ASN A 926 24.44 8.34 18.48
CA ASN A 926 25.89 8.30 18.73
C ASN A 926 26.41 9.58 19.39
N ASN A 927 25.85 10.76 19.06
CA ASN A 927 26.27 12.01 19.66
C ASN A 927 25.68 12.16 21.08
N PHE A 928 26.54 12.09 22.10
CA PHE A 928 26.13 12.19 23.51
C PHE A 928 25.41 13.50 23.87
N VAL A 929 25.86 14.64 23.33
CA VAL A 929 25.26 15.95 23.59
C VAL A 929 23.86 16.02 22.97
N CYS A 930 23.74 15.55 21.72
CA CYS A 930 22.47 15.46 21.00
C CYS A 930 21.46 14.56 21.72
N ARG A 931 21.85 13.31 22.06
CA ARG A 931 21.02 12.36 22.81
C ARG A 931 20.49 12.97 24.11
N LYS A 932 21.37 13.60 24.91
CA LYS A 932 20.96 14.23 26.17
C LYS A 932 19.99 15.39 25.92
N ARG A 933 20.23 16.21 24.90
CA ARG A 933 19.34 17.31 24.53
C ARG A 933 17.96 16.83 24.10
N LEU A 934 17.87 15.78 23.28
CA LEU A 934 16.60 15.14 22.90
C LEU A 934 15.81 14.67 24.14
N VAL A 935 16.49 14.01 25.08
CA VAL A 935 15.91 13.59 26.37
C VAL A 935 15.39 14.79 27.17
N ASP A 936 16.19 15.86 27.31
CA ASP A 936 15.81 17.06 28.06
C ASP A 936 14.59 17.77 27.40
N LEU A 937 14.59 17.94 26.08
CA LEU A 937 13.48 18.54 25.33
C LEU A 937 12.19 17.70 25.45
N ILE A 938 12.26 16.39 25.20
CA ILE A 938 11.09 15.51 25.11
C ILE A 938 10.51 15.20 26.50
N LEU A 939 11.34 14.88 27.49
CA LEU A 939 10.86 14.45 28.82
C LEU A 939 10.65 15.61 29.79
N LYS A 940 11.49 16.65 29.76
CA LYS A 940 11.45 17.74 30.77
C LYS A 940 10.73 18.99 30.26
N GLN A 941 10.87 19.31 28.97
CA GLN A 941 10.28 20.52 28.38
C GLN A 941 8.99 20.25 27.56
N SER A 942 8.52 19.00 27.52
CA SER A 942 7.31 18.59 26.80
C SER A 942 7.29 18.93 25.30
N ALA A 943 8.46 18.91 24.65
CA ALA A 943 8.62 19.24 23.23
C ALA A 943 7.71 18.42 22.29
N CYS A 944 7.40 18.99 21.12
CA CYS A 944 6.75 18.29 20.03
C CYS A 944 7.77 17.88 18.97
N VAL A 945 7.72 16.62 18.54
CA VAL A 945 8.63 15.99 17.58
C VAL A 945 7.88 15.74 16.28
N TYR A 946 8.52 16.08 15.16
CA TYR A 946 7.96 15.90 13.81
C TYR A 946 8.93 15.08 12.97
N ILE A 947 8.45 14.02 12.33
CA ILE A 947 9.21 13.18 11.40
C ILE A 947 8.60 13.34 10.01
N CYS A 948 9.43 13.63 9.00
CA CYS A 948 8.97 13.88 7.63
C CYS A 948 9.89 13.21 6.60
N GLY A 949 9.32 12.56 5.58
CA GLY A 949 10.08 11.92 4.49
C GLY A 949 9.72 10.45 4.25
N ASP A 950 10.73 9.62 3.97
CA ASP A 950 10.56 8.20 3.65
C ASP A 950 9.89 7.40 4.78
N GLY A 951 8.72 6.86 4.49
CA GLY A 951 7.95 6.00 5.40
C GLY A 951 8.47 4.57 5.47
N ASN A 952 9.11 4.07 4.40
CA ASN A 952 9.47 2.65 4.29
C ASN A 952 10.59 2.23 5.25
N ARG A 953 11.57 3.10 5.47
CA ARG A 953 12.72 2.82 6.35
C ARG A 953 13.01 3.96 7.31
N MET A 954 13.22 5.18 6.81
CA MET A 954 13.72 6.31 7.61
C MET A 954 12.82 6.61 8.81
N ALA A 955 11.51 6.73 8.60
CA ALA A 955 10.58 7.06 9.68
C ALA A 955 10.55 5.99 10.78
N ARG A 956 10.76 4.72 10.44
CA ARG A 956 10.82 3.61 11.39
C ARG A 956 12.13 3.62 12.18
N ASP A 957 13.26 3.77 11.50
CA ASP A 957 14.58 3.85 12.13
C ASP A 957 14.68 4.99 13.15
N VAL A 958 14.14 6.17 12.81
CA VAL A 958 14.08 7.33 13.71
C VAL A 958 13.22 7.05 14.95
N GLN A 959 12.10 6.35 14.80
CA GLN A 959 11.25 5.95 15.94
C GLN A 959 11.97 4.94 16.86
N VAL A 960 12.67 3.95 16.30
CA VAL A 960 13.47 2.99 17.07
C VAL A 960 14.62 3.68 17.79
N ALA A 961 15.28 4.65 17.16
CA ALA A 961 16.32 5.47 17.79
C ALA A 961 15.75 6.32 18.94
N LEU A 962 14.61 6.98 18.76
CA LEU A 962 13.92 7.73 19.83
C LEU A 962 13.52 6.81 20.99
N ALA A 963 12.92 5.65 20.70
CA ALA A 963 12.57 4.65 21.72
C ALA A 963 13.81 4.21 22.52
N THR A 964 14.92 3.91 21.85
CA THR A 964 16.18 3.50 22.47
C THR A 964 16.77 4.60 23.35
N ILE A 965 16.78 5.85 22.86
CA ILE A 965 17.25 7.03 23.59
C ILE A 965 16.44 7.28 24.87
N LEU A 966 15.10 7.20 24.78
CA LEU A 966 14.22 7.51 25.90
C LEU A 966 14.16 6.37 26.94
N ALA A 967 14.20 5.11 26.50
CA ALA A 967 14.24 3.95 27.41
C ALA A 967 15.53 3.94 28.27
N ALA A 968 16.66 4.34 27.69
CA ALA A 968 17.95 4.38 28.37
C ALA A 968 17.97 5.36 29.56
N GLU A 969 17.30 6.51 29.46
CA GLU A 969 17.21 7.50 30.55
C GLU A 969 16.26 7.05 31.67
N ILE A 970 15.13 6.43 31.33
CA ILE A 970 14.03 6.18 32.30
C ILE A 970 14.27 4.92 33.13
N GLU A 971 14.68 3.80 32.52
CA GLU A 971 14.71 2.48 33.19
C GLU A 971 16.11 1.90 33.43
N GLY A 972 17.16 2.47 32.82
CA GLY A 972 18.52 1.96 32.92
C GLY A 972 18.73 0.66 32.12
N ASP A 973 19.07 0.84 30.84
CA ASP A 973 19.58 -0.20 29.93
C ASP A 973 18.68 -1.46 29.80
N LYS A 974 17.38 -1.26 29.57
CA LYS A 974 16.40 -2.34 29.30
C LYS A 974 15.39 -2.00 28.20
N SER A 975 15.07 -3.04 27.43
CA SER A 975 13.96 -3.23 26.48
C SER A 975 13.49 -2.02 25.66
N VAL A 976 13.80 -2.09 24.35
CA VAL A 976 13.23 -1.23 23.30
C VAL A 976 11.70 -1.18 23.34
N ASP A 977 11.02 -2.24 23.80
CA ASP A 977 9.56 -2.30 23.90
C ASP A 977 8.98 -1.25 24.86
N SER A 978 9.67 -0.91 25.95
CA SER A 978 9.24 0.16 26.87
C SER A 978 9.39 1.55 26.21
N GLY A 979 10.50 1.76 25.49
CA GLY A 979 10.71 2.95 24.68
C GLY A 979 9.67 3.11 23.57
N MET A 980 9.29 2.02 22.89
CA MET A 980 8.26 2.03 21.86
C MET A 980 6.86 2.32 22.44
N ALA A 981 6.56 1.84 23.65
CA ALA A 981 5.33 2.20 24.35
C ALA A 981 5.25 3.71 24.65
N LEU A 982 6.37 4.33 25.04
CA LEU A 982 6.47 5.78 25.24
C LEU A 982 6.36 6.56 23.92
N VAL A 983 7.00 6.10 22.84
CA VAL A 983 6.83 6.66 21.49
C VAL A 983 5.36 6.62 21.06
N GLN A 984 4.63 5.55 21.39
CA GLN A 984 3.20 5.42 21.11
C GLN A 984 2.32 6.33 21.99
N ASP A 985 2.73 6.62 23.22
CA ASP A 985 2.09 7.61 24.10
C ASP A 985 2.30 9.05 23.57
N LEU A 986 3.52 9.38 23.12
CA LEU A 986 3.80 10.67 22.46
C LEU A 986 2.94 10.90 21.21
N LYS A 987 2.72 9.85 20.38
CA LYS A 987 1.78 9.93 19.25
C LYS A 987 0.35 10.21 19.72
N GLN A 988 -0.15 9.46 20.71
CA GLN A 988 -1.50 9.66 21.26
C GLN A 988 -1.72 11.05 21.88
N GLN A 989 -0.66 11.67 22.40
CA GLN A 989 -0.67 13.05 22.93
C GLN A 989 -0.57 14.13 21.84
N GLY A 990 -0.41 13.77 20.55
CA GLY A 990 -0.13 14.74 19.48
C GLY A 990 1.25 15.40 19.61
N ARG A 991 2.19 14.74 20.30
CA ARG A 991 3.55 15.23 20.57
C ARG A 991 4.62 14.54 19.74
N LEU A 992 4.30 13.43 19.07
CA LEU A 992 5.08 12.88 17.96
C LEU A 992 4.15 12.79 16.75
N VAL A 993 4.50 13.49 15.68
CA VAL A 993 3.68 13.62 14.47
C VAL A 993 4.48 13.25 13.24
N LEU A 994 3.86 12.58 12.27
CA LEU A 994 4.51 12.06 11.07
C LEU A 994 3.82 12.56 9.79
N ASP A 995 4.62 12.97 8.79
CA ASP A 995 4.20 13.20 7.40
C ASP A 995 5.11 12.34 6.50
N ILE A 996 4.65 11.15 6.15
CA ILE A 996 5.47 10.11 5.52
C ILE A 996 4.88 9.60 4.21
N TRP A 997 5.76 9.30 3.25
CA TRP A 997 5.44 8.81 1.91
C TRP A 997 6.48 7.82 1.39
N SER A 998 6.16 7.17 0.27
CA SER A 998 6.98 6.17 -0.43
C SER A 998 7.53 6.68 -1.76
#